data_AF-A0A8S4GXK6-F1
#
_entry.id   AF-A0A8S4GXK6-F1
#
_cell.length_a   1.000
_cell.length_b   1.000
_cell.length_c   1.000
_cell.angle_alpha   90.00
_cell.angle_beta   90.00
_cell.angle_gamma   90.00
#
_symmetry.space_group_name_H-M   'P 1'
#
loop_
_entity.id
_entity.type
_entity.pdbx_description
1 polymer ?
#
loop_
_entity_poly.entity_id
_entity_poly.type
_entity_poly.pdbx_seq_one_letter_code
_entity_poly.pdbx_strand_id
1 'polypeptide(L)'
;MDELRRVISDNPVVIFTKTNCAYCAEAERILRALGAAPHIVNAFKDNNGAALRAELKEKTNHTTFPYVFVGSDFVGGCAEVKQLSTSGQLQGKLAAAGALRDASGSSDSSDPQLYRPFGSWKARLAPALFRFPHTVDGHVVRVSGVLTCFTSIALGICGGLEQRWAHYATAAFFADFVLRFWAGSRASAIGTVAQLICARWKPDWRNGPSKQFATFVGTMMTAMGTAFFFGSIEEGALRWIGMACLLILAFFAGLEGFLDFCAGCWMFSIAIRLGLVRDSVYHVHVHEKGSQMAAWMFYHTNYGLGEPEEKVHRVRGHAESEVDAKYKVKTEEHRLNGFGPIKHCKLMFFMIPLSIAALAIAFKEAAEGGSDLEVDDTTWHTVGLIAAGTWFVLAVLTMARAVMYPHKIWTELDCLERGNFAAVPFMCLLLFAALIPTDSGEVAKGMDGLARALYWIGFVPTFLVAATRVTKWMSHRFTLDHVSPSYLIAPVGLLLATLASGAVETLEGAGGENLAYSETGFFAYGFAAFSAAVLLPLTFHAYVMNAHGNDAMRFGAWIWAAALAVLSIATDVVTGSFMGVVARLFFFAGFALSLALILATFSGYLGRGKWTPEWWATGFPVAAVAATLVRYHKWLLLNTNRTGFSEWLAWGGLAVASALLVLHALWTLVELAKGKMFVSLPPFAAISIMKLTHDAIRGAEARIKGLAEGAGSHPAAHAELATEARMLATIMAEHSKHEDTVVFKEVSDILPGAMDAYEKDHEEIDKVVERLFHDAEGLRKGGGAAKSVEETIKELYKVTLPHLQQEEENIQQLVRKHLPLALQKQLVRRVWEATPPATWMEIIPWVVNNLPREDQRVKYLRGWMDAMPERCHQIGRFVYLGTSASAWATLRVQVPEMVPRGAPGWFHLW
;
A
#
# COMPACT_ATOMS: atom_id res chain seq x y z
N MET A 1 -11.58 -59.38 21.10
CA MET A 1 -12.90 -59.83 20.60
C MET A 1 -14.00 -58.78 20.73
N ASP A 2 -14.45 -58.39 21.93
CA ASP A 2 -15.60 -57.46 22.06
C ASP A 2 -15.28 -56.00 21.70
N GLU A 3 -14.05 -55.54 21.96
CA GLU A 3 -13.67 -54.13 21.75
C GLU A 3 -13.42 -53.77 20.28
N LEU A 4 -12.69 -54.61 19.52
CA LEU A 4 -12.47 -54.41 18.08
C LEU A 4 -13.79 -54.45 17.29
N ARG A 5 -14.71 -55.34 17.67
CA ARG A 5 -16.03 -55.43 17.04
C ARG A 5 -16.87 -54.19 17.31
N ARG A 6 -16.88 -53.68 18.55
CA ARG A 6 -17.56 -52.43 18.91
C ARG A 6 -17.02 -51.23 18.15
N VAL A 7 -15.70 -51.05 18.10
CA VAL A 7 -15.10 -49.90 17.40
C VAL A 7 -15.46 -49.87 15.91
N ILE A 8 -15.49 -51.03 15.25
CA ILE A 8 -15.89 -51.15 13.84
C ILE A 8 -17.41 -50.97 13.66
N SER A 9 -18.24 -51.47 14.57
CA SER A 9 -19.70 -51.31 14.45
C SER A 9 -20.19 -49.90 14.75
N ASP A 10 -19.51 -49.19 15.66
CA ASP A 10 -19.97 -47.92 16.19
C ASP A 10 -19.57 -46.72 15.30
N ASN A 11 -18.72 -46.96 14.29
CA ASN A 11 -18.18 -45.92 13.42
C ASN A 11 -18.38 -46.27 11.93
N PRO A 12 -18.98 -45.37 11.11
CA PRO A 12 -19.19 -45.60 9.68
C PRO A 12 -17.90 -45.86 8.88
N VAL A 13 -16.76 -45.31 9.31
CA VAL A 13 -15.44 -45.56 8.72
C VAL A 13 -14.42 -45.61 9.84
N VAL A 14 -13.59 -46.66 9.86
CA VAL A 14 -12.50 -46.81 10.82
C VAL A 14 -11.19 -47.02 10.09
N ILE A 15 -10.15 -46.29 10.51
CA ILE A 15 -8.78 -46.50 10.05
C ILE A 15 -7.88 -46.85 11.24
N PHE A 16 -7.34 -48.06 11.22
CA PHE A 16 -6.27 -48.42 12.15
C PHE A 16 -4.94 -47.98 11.56
N THR A 17 -4.16 -47.24 12.35
CA THR A 17 -2.93 -46.58 11.91
C THR A 17 -1.72 -47.00 12.74
N LYS A 18 -0.53 -46.76 12.17
CA LYS A 18 0.75 -46.81 12.86
C LYS A 18 1.30 -45.39 13.03
N THR A 19 1.90 -45.10 14.19
CA THR A 19 2.60 -43.83 14.43
C THR A 19 3.61 -43.54 13.32
N ASN A 20 3.60 -42.31 12.78
CA ASN A 20 4.49 -41.84 11.71
C ASN A 20 4.45 -42.67 10.40
N CYS A 21 3.26 -43.12 9.97
CA CYS A 21 3.10 -43.81 8.69
C CYS A 21 2.54 -42.90 7.59
N ALA A 22 3.32 -42.66 6.53
CA ALA A 22 2.91 -41.83 5.38
C ALA A 22 1.70 -42.42 4.63
N TYR A 23 1.61 -43.75 4.49
CA TYR A 23 0.48 -44.43 3.84
C TYR A 23 -0.82 -44.34 4.64
N CYS A 24 -0.75 -44.28 5.98
CA CYS A 24 -1.92 -44.06 6.82
C CYS A 24 -2.48 -42.64 6.61
N ALA A 25 -1.58 -41.65 6.58
CA ALA A 25 -1.95 -40.25 6.30
C ALA A 25 -2.51 -40.08 4.88
N GLU A 26 -1.98 -40.79 3.89
CA GLU A 26 -2.51 -40.74 2.53
C GLU A 26 -3.90 -41.36 2.42
N ALA A 27 -4.14 -42.54 3.03
CA ALA A 27 -5.47 -43.16 3.05
C ALA A 27 -6.49 -42.29 3.80
N GLU A 28 -6.11 -41.70 4.93
CA GLU A 28 -6.94 -40.74 5.66
C GLU A 28 -7.30 -39.53 4.79
N ARG A 29 -6.32 -38.97 4.07
CA ARG A 29 -6.53 -37.84 3.16
C ARG A 29 -7.51 -38.18 2.04
N ILE A 30 -7.42 -39.38 1.45
CA ILE A 30 -8.33 -39.83 0.40
C ILE A 30 -9.76 -39.95 0.93
N LEU A 31 -9.95 -40.57 2.09
CA LEU A 31 -11.27 -40.73 2.72
C LEU A 31 -11.89 -39.36 3.09
N ARG A 32 -11.08 -38.45 3.65
CA ARG A 32 -11.53 -37.08 3.97
C ARG A 32 -11.85 -36.26 2.73
N ALA A 33 -11.07 -36.40 1.66
CA ALA A 33 -11.32 -35.71 0.40
C ALA A 33 -12.64 -36.15 -0.25
N LEU A 34 -13.06 -37.38 -0.02
CA LEU A 34 -14.36 -37.90 -0.46
C LEU A 34 -15.52 -37.50 0.45
N GLY A 35 -15.27 -36.73 1.52
CA GLY A 35 -16.31 -36.26 2.45
C GLY A 35 -16.56 -37.16 3.66
N ALA A 36 -15.75 -38.21 3.85
CA ALA A 36 -15.90 -39.10 5.01
C ALA A 36 -15.11 -38.61 6.24
N ALA A 37 -15.63 -38.91 7.43
CA ALA A 37 -14.94 -38.65 8.70
C ALA A 37 -14.47 -39.96 9.35
N PRO A 38 -13.27 -40.48 8.99
CA PRO A 38 -12.78 -41.73 9.52
C PRO A 38 -12.43 -41.62 11.01
N HIS A 39 -12.85 -42.60 11.81
CA HIS A 39 -12.41 -42.80 13.18
C HIS A 39 -11.01 -43.43 13.19
N ILE A 40 -10.04 -42.73 13.77
CA ILE A 40 -8.62 -43.12 13.70
C ILE A 40 -8.22 -43.81 14.99
N VAL A 41 -7.77 -45.05 14.88
CA VAL A 41 -7.26 -45.83 16.02
C VAL A 41 -5.77 -46.09 15.81
N ASN A 42 -4.94 -45.55 16.68
CA ASN A 42 -3.51 -45.83 16.63
C ASN A 42 -3.21 -47.13 17.38
N ALA A 43 -2.87 -48.19 16.64
CA ALA A 43 -2.61 -49.52 17.18
C ALA A 43 -1.27 -49.66 17.97
N PHE A 44 -0.60 -48.53 18.26
CA PHE A 44 0.71 -48.46 18.91
C PHE A 44 0.76 -47.50 20.11
N LYS A 45 -0.34 -46.84 20.48
CA LYS A 45 -0.32 -45.81 21.55
C LYS A 45 -0.67 -46.33 22.96
N ASP A 46 -1.28 -47.52 23.08
CA ASP A 46 -1.72 -48.10 24.37
C ASP A 46 -1.11 -49.51 24.64
N ASN A 47 -1.08 -49.92 25.92
CA ASN A 47 -0.50 -51.19 26.42
C ASN A 47 -1.09 -52.48 25.80
N ASN A 48 -2.22 -52.40 25.07
CA ASN A 48 -2.89 -53.53 24.40
C ASN A 48 -2.63 -53.63 22.88
N GLY A 49 -1.73 -52.81 22.31
CA GLY A 49 -1.51 -52.74 20.86
C GLY A 49 -1.05 -54.06 20.19
N ALA A 50 -0.42 -54.97 20.93
CA ALA A 50 0.02 -56.27 20.37
C ALA A 50 -1.15 -57.23 20.10
N ALA A 51 -2.11 -57.31 21.03
CA ALA A 51 -3.31 -58.13 20.88
C ALA A 51 -4.22 -57.63 19.74
N LEU A 52 -4.40 -56.30 19.66
CA LEU A 52 -5.19 -55.66 18.59
C LEU A 52 -4.61 -55.95 17.19
N ARG A 53 -3.28 -55.94 17.04
CA ARG A 53 -2.61 -56.25 15.77
C ARG A 53 -2.74 -57.73 15.37
N ALA A 54 -2.67 -58.63 16.34
CA ALA A 54 -2.90 -60.06 16.10
C ALA A 54 -4.34 -60.31 15.62
N GLU A 55 -5.32 -59.69 16.30
CA GLU A 55 -6.75 -59.82 15.96
C GLU A 55 -7.10 -59.19 14.60
N LEU A 56 -6.53 -58.02 14.27
CA LEU A 56 -6.68 -57.40 12.95
C LEU A 56 -6.13 -58.30 11.84
N LYS A 57 -4.94 -58.88 12.05
CA LYS A 57 -4.30 -59.78 11.08
C LYS A 57 -5.11 -61.06 10.89
N GLU A 58 -5.61 -61.65 11.97
CA GLU A 58 -6.46 -62.86 11.91
C GLU A 58 -7.79 -62.58 11.19
N LYS A 59 -8.43 -61.44 11.45
CA LYS A 59 -9.75 -61.11 10.90
C LYS A 59 -9.73 -60.67 9.43
N THR A 60 -8.64 -60.06 8.96
CA THR A 60 -8.55 -59.45 7.62
C THR A 60 -7.62 -60.18 6.66
N ASN A 61 -6.74 -61.05 7.19
CA ASN A 61 -5.62 -61.66 6.49
C ASN A 61 -4.67 -60.64 5.81
N HIS A 62 -4.76 -59.35 6.19
CA HIS A 62 -3.89 -58.27 5.75
C HIS A 62 -2.79 -58.03 6.79
N THR A 63 -1.61 -57.57 6.35
CA THR A 63 -0.41 -57.48 7.21
C THR A 63 0.16 -56.07 7.34
N THR A 64 -0.26 -55.15 6.48
CA THR A 64 0.27 -53.78 6.38
C THR A 64 -0.70 -52.74 6.91
N PHE A 65 -0.18 -51.63 7.44
CA PHE A 65 -0.99 -50.47 7.82
C PHE A 65 -1.08 -49.50 6.64
N PRO A 66 -2.20 -48.79 6.45
CA PRO A 66 -3.41 -48.77 7.30
C PRO A 66 -4.34 -49.98 7.11
N TYR A 67 -5.20 -50.28 8.11
CA TYR A 67 -6.37 -51.14 7.91
C TYR A 67 -7.61 -50.25 7.85
N VAL A 68 -8.30 -50.22 6.71
CA VAL A 68 -9.48 -49.37 6.50
C VAL A 68 -10.74 -50.23 6.45
N PHE A 69 -11.71 -49.88 7.29
CA PHE A 69 -13.06 -50.44 7.31
C PHE A 69 -14.07 -49.36 6.95
N VAL A 70 -15.09 -49.73 6.16
CA VAL A 70 -16.24 -48.88 5.84
C VAL A 70 -17.49 -49.68 6.19
N GLY A 71 -18.24 -49.21 7.19
CA GLY A 71 -19.21 -50.03 7.91
C GLY A 71 -18.54 -51.26 8.54
N SER A 72 -19.16 -52.43 8.35
CA SER A 72 -18.60 -53.71 8.80
C SER A 72 -17.59 -54.35 7.83
N ASP A 73 -17.41 -53.76 6.65
CA ASP A 73 -16.61 -54.34 5.57
C ASP A 73 -15.15 -53.86 5.61
N PHE A 74 -14.22 -54.81 5.48
CA PHE A 74 -12.81 -54.48 5.31
C PHE A 74 -12.52 -54.05 3.86
N VAL A 75 -12.02 -52.83 3.69
CA VAL A 75 -11.75 -52.22 2.37
C VAL A 75 -10.31 -52.46 1.91
N GLY A 76 -9.37 -52.62 2.84
CA GLY A 76 -7.95 -52.88 2.53
C GLY A 76 -7.00 -51.83 3.11
N GLY A 77 -5.81 -51.74 2.51
CA GLY A 77 -4.78 -50.78 2.85
C GLY A 77 -4.80 -49.54 1.94
N CYS A 78 -3.71 -48.77 1.97
CA CYS A 78 -3.64 -47.51 1.22
C CYS A 78 -3.70 -47.71 -0.30
N ALA A 79 -3.14 -48.82 -0.82
CA ALA A 79 -3.15 -49.10 -2.26
C ALA A 79 -4.57 -49.42 -2.75
N GLU A 80 -5.30 -50.24 -2.01
CA GLU A 80 -6.67 -50.64 -2.30
C GLU A 80 -7.63 -49.45 -2.18
N VAL A 81 -7.46 -48.60 -1.16
CA VAL A 81 -8.22 -47.36 -0.99
C VAL A 81 -7.99 -46.40 -2.17
N LYS A 82 -6.75 -46.26 -2.63
CA LYS A 82 -6.41 -45.41 -3.78
C LYS A 82 -6.98 -45.95 -5.09
N GLN A 83 -6.91 -47.26 -5.30
CA GLN A 83 -7.50 -47.92 -6.45
C GLN A 83 -9.03 -47.76 -6.48
N LEU A 84 -9.71 -48.00 -5.36
CA LEU A 84 -11.17 -47.87 -5.23
C LEU A 84 -11.63 -46.41 -5.31
N SER A 85 -10.81 -45.46 -4.87
CA SER A 85 -11.06 -44.03 -5.05
C SER A 85 -10.97 -43.63 -6.52
N THR A 86 -10.01 -44.17 -7.26
CA THR A 86 -9.81 -43.83 -8.68
C THR A 86 -10.89 -44.46 -9.56
N SER A 87 -11.41 -45.63 -9.19
CA SER A 87 -12.53 -46.28 -9.89
C SER A 87 -13.92 -45.76 -9.49
N GLY A 88 -14.02 -44.81 -8.55
CA GLY A 88 -15.28 -44.27 -8.04
C GLY A 88 -16.07 -45.20 -7.11
N GLN A 89 -15.66 -46.47 -6.98
CA GLN A 89 -16.36 -47.47 -6.17
C GLN A 89 -16.28 -47.18 -4.65
N LEU A 90 -15.21 -46.51 -4.20
CA LEU A 90 -15.05 -46.13 -2.79
C LEU A 90 -16.12 -45.13 -2.35
N GLN A 91 -16.51 -44.20 -3.22
CA GLN A 91 -17.53 -43.20 -2.91
C GLN A 91 -18.92 -43.85 -2.75
N GLY A 92 -19.24 -44.85 -3.58
CA GLY A 92 -20.45 -45.67 -3.42
C GLY A 92 -20.49 -46.43 -2.10
N LYS A 93 -19.36 -47.03 -1.68
CA LYS A 93 -19.25 -47.71 -0.37
C LYS A 93 -19.41 -46.75 0.81
N LEU A 94 -18.83 -45.55 0.72
CA LEU A 94 -18.96 -44.52 1.76
C LEU A 94 -20.37 -43.96 1.87
N ALA A 95 -21.06 -43.76 0.75
CA ALA A 95 -22.46 -43.34 0.73
C ALA A 95 -23.39 -44.43 1.33
N ALA A 96 -23.19 -45.70 0.95
CA ALA A 96 -23.96 -46.82 1.48
C ALA A 96 -23.77 -47.03 2.99
N ALA A 97 -22.58 -46.70 3.52
CA ALA A 97 -22.29 -46.74 4.95
C ALA A 97 -22.74 -45.48 5.73
N GLY A 98 -23.38 -44.50 5.06
CA GLY A 98 -23.78 -43.24 5.70
C GLY A 98 -22.59 -42.40 6.18
N ALA A 99 -21.40 -42.61 5.62
CA ALA A 99 -20.15 -42.05 6.11
C ALA A 99 -19.82 -40.66 5.57
N LEU A 100 -20.55 -40.20 4.55
CA LEU A 100 -20.36 -38.88 3.95
C LEU A 100 -21.02 -37.82 4.82
N ARG A 101 -20.23 -36.87 5.32
CA ARG A 101 -20.75 -35.77 6.13
C ARG A 101 -21.43 -34.73 5.26
N ASP A 102 -22.65 -34.36 5.63
CA ASP A 102 -23.19 -33.04 5.31
C ASP A 102 -22.30 -31.97 5.95
N ALA A 103 -21.99 -30.91 5.20
CA ALA A 103 -20.91 -29.96 5.46
C ALA A 103 -21.15 -29.00 6.65
N SER A 104 -21.58 -29.49 7.82
CA SER A 104 -21.78 -28.68 9.02
C SER A 104 -21.35 -29.42 10.30
N GLY A 105 -20.31 -28.94 11.00
CA GLY A 105 -20.01 -29.38 12.38
C GLY A 105 -18.54 -29.39 12.84
N SER A 106 -18.15 -28.27 13.48
CA SER A 106 -17.23 -28.08 14.64
C SER A 106 -15.79 -28.61 14.71
N SER A 107 -14.93 -27.64 15.05
CA SER A 107 -13.55 -27.64 15.58
C SER A 107 -13.45 -28.07 17.05
N ASP A 108 -12.25 -28.50 17.49
CA ASP A 108 -11.85 -28.33 18.89
C ASP A 108 -10.36 -27.96 19.06
N SER A 109 -10.07 -27.17 20.09
CA SER A 109 -8.89 -26.32 20.29
C SER A 109 -8.27 -26.46 21.68
N SER A 110 -6.94 -26.39 21.80
CA SER A 110 -6.19 -26.14 23.05
C SER A 110 -4.70 -25.94 22.69
N ASP A 111 -3.91 -24.95 23.10
CA ASP A 111 -3.98 -23.80 24.03
C ASP A 111 -2.70 -22.91 23.72
N PRO A 112 -2.24 -21.91 24.51
CA PRO A 112 -2.40 -20.46 24.29
C PRO A 112 -1.08 -19.63 24.21
N GLN A 113 -1.27 -18.30 24.10
CA GLN A 113 -0.33 -17.17 24.29
C GLN A 113 0.48 -16.76 23.04
N LEU A 114 0.40 -15.53 22.51
CA LEU A 114 0.44 -14.24 23.20
C LEU A 114 -0.41 -13.12 22.56
N TYR A 115 -0.69 -12.12 23.40
CA TYR A 115 -1.60 -11.00 23.27
C TYR A 115 -0.82 -9.67 23.16
N ARG A 116 -1.41 -8.69 22.43
CA ARG A 116 -1.30 -7.20 22.49
C ARG A 116 -0.51 -6.47 21.39
N PRO A 117 -0.81 -5.18 21.10
CA PRO A 117 -2.10 -4.61 20.66
C PRO A 117 -1.95 -3.47 19.59
N PHE A 118 -3.04 -3.16 18.87
CA PHE A 118 -3.36 -1.90 18.13
C PHE A 118 -2.37 -1.19 17.19
N GLY A 119 -2.78 -1.06 15.91
CA GLY A 119 -2.35 0.02 15.02
C GLY A 119 -3.18 0.10 13.72
N SER A 120 -3.29 1.32 13.18
CA SER A 120 -4.48 1.85 12.53
C SER A 120 -4.78 1.40 11.10
N TRP A 121 -6.06 1.49 10.81
CA TRP A 121 -6.76 1.33 9.57
C TRP A 121 -6.07 1.80 8.28
N LYS A 122 -5.67 0.85 7.43
CA LYS A 122 -5.66 0.93 5.95
C LYS A 122 -5.46 2.31 5.33
N ALA A 123 -4.27 2.58 4.83
CA ALA A 123 -4.12 3.61 3.81
C ALA A 123 -3.05 3.26 2.77
N ARG A 124 -3.51 2.62 1.68
CA ARG A 124 -3.00 2.72 0.30
C ARG A 124 -1.76 1.87 -0.02
N LEU A 125 -2.00 0.61 -0.37
CA LEU A 125 -0.94 -0.32 -0.77
C LEU A 125 -0.57 -0.16 -2.25
N ALA A 126 0.57 0.45 -2.52
CA ALA A 126 1.43 -0.02 -3.60
C ALA A 126 2.34 -1.14 -3.02
N PRO A 127 2.67 -2.20 -3.79
CA PRO A 127 3.51 -3.29 -3.28
C PRO A 127 4.84 -2.74 -2.75
N ALA A 128 5.44 -3.44 -1.77
CA ALA A 128 6.79 -3.14 -1.27
C ALA A 128 7.76 -3.00 -2.44
N LEU A 129 8.78 -2.13 -2.32
CA LEU A 129 9.68 -1.83 -3.43
C LEU A 129 10.33 -3.12 -3.97
N PHE A 130 10.70 -4.05 -3.09
CA PHE A 130 11.34 -5.33 -3.43
C PHE A 130 10.36 -6.51 -3.50
N ARG A 131 9.11 -6.27 -3.91
CA ARG A 131 8.15 -7.34 -4.19
C ARG A 131 7.79 -7.37 -5.66
N PHE A 132 8.17 -8.45 -6.34
CA PHE A 132 7.81 -8.66 -7.73
C PHE A 132 6.27 -8.72 -7.87
N PRO A 133 5.68 -7.93 -8.78
CA PRO A 133 4.23 -7.86 -8.92
C PRO A 133 3.66 -9.14 -9.55
N HIS A 134 2.51 -9.61 -9.06
CA HIS A 134 1.82 -10.78 -9.60
C HIS A 134 1.28 -10.56 -11.02
N THR A 135 1.05 -9.30 -11.40
CA THR A 135 0.64 -8.88 -12.74
C THR A 135 1.55 -7.75 -13.23
N VAL A 136 1.97 -7.79 -14.49
CA VAL A 136 2.86 -6.79 -15.10
C VAL A 136 2.24 -6.23 -16.37
N ASP A 137 2.60 -4.99 -16.72
CA ASP A 137 2.16 -4.38 -17.99
C ASP A 137 3.00 -4.92 -19.15
N GLY A 138 2.36 -5.59 -20.10
CA GLY A 138 2.96 -6.18 -21.29
C GLY A 138 3.65 -5.14 -22.17
N HIS A 139 3.12 -3.91 -22.27
CA HIS A 139 3.78 -2.85 -23.03
C HIS A 139 5.12 -2.45 -22.40
N VAL A 140 5.15 -2.30 -21.07
CA VAL A 140 6.37 -2.01 -20.31
C VAL A 140 7.39 -3.14 -20.46
N VAL A 141 6.94 -4.40 -20.41
CA VAL A 141 7.81 -5.57 -20.61
C VAL A 141 8.44 -5.54 -22.00
N ARG A 142 7.67 -5.25 -23.06
CA ARG A 142 8.18 -5.17 -24.44
C ARG A 142 9.19 -4.05 -24.62
N VAL A 143 8.87 -2.83 -24.18
CA VAL A 143 9.80 -1.69 -24.27
C VAL A 143 11.07 -1.97 -23.45
N SER A 144 10.92 -2.58 -22.27
CA SER A 144 12.06 -3.02 -21.47
C SER A 144 12.92 -4.06 -22.21
N GLY A 145 12.33 -4.99 -22.97
CA GLY A 145 13.01 -5.94 -23.82
C GLY A 145 13.80 -5.26 -24.95
N VAL A 146 13.21 -4.27 -25.62
CA VAL A 146 13.89 -3.47 -26.66
C VAL A 146 15.10 -2.73 -26.09
N LEU A 147 14.92 -2.02 -24.97
CA LEU A 147 16.02 -1.30 -24.30
C LEU A 147 17.14 -2.27 -23.87
N THR A 148 16.77 -3.40 -23.28
CA THR A 148 17.70 -4.45 -22.85
C THR A 148 18.48 -5.02 -24.04
N CYS A 149 17.83 -5.24 -25.19
CA CYS A 149 18.48 -5.71 -26.41
C CYS A 149 19.57 -4.74 -26.86
N PHE A 150 19.25 -3.45 -27.04
CA PHE A 150 20.23 -2.45 -27.48
C PHE A 150 21.37 -2.25 -26.48
N THR A 151 21.06 -2.17 -25.17
CA THR A 151 22.08 -2.06 -24.12
C THR A 151 23.01 -3.27 -24.11
N SER A 152 22.47 -4.49 -24.27
CA SER A 152 23.28 -5.71 -24.27
C SER A 152 24.20 -5.80 -25.49
N ILE A 153 23.73 -5.37 -26.67
CA ILE A 153 24.57 -5.28 -27.89
C ILE A 153 25.70 -4.26 -27.68
N ALA A 154 25.37 -3.06 -27.20
CA ALA A 154 26.35 -2.00 -27.00
C ALA A 154 27.43 -2.42 -25.98
N LEU A 155 27.02 -2.94 -24.82
CA LEU A 155 27.96 -3.40 -23.79
C LEU A 155 28.76 -4.62 -24.24
N GLY A 156 28.15 -5.55 -24.98
CA GLY A 156 28.84 -6.70 -25.56
C GLY A 156 29.96 -6.29 -26.51
N ILE A 157 29.66 -5.40 -27.46
CA ILE A 157 30.64 -4.90 -28.44
C ILE A 157 31.73 -4.08 -27.73
N CYS A 158 31.36 -3.09 -26.91
CA CYS A 158 32.33 -2.24 -26.23
C CYS A 158 33.24 -3.03 -25.26
N GLY A 159 32.68 -3.99 -24.52
CA GLY A 159 33.46 -4.89 -23.66
C GLY A 159 34.39 -5.81 -24.47
N GLY A 160 33.95 -6.31 -25.63
CA GLY A 160 34.80 -7.06 -26.56
C GLY A 160 35.96 -6.22 -27.11
N LEU A 161 35.74 -4.93 -27.32
CA LEU A 161 36.73 -3.93 -27.77
C LEU A 161 37.62 -3.36 -26.64
N GLU A 162 37.71 -4.04 -25.49
CA GLU A 162 38.57 -3.69 -24.34
C GLU A 162 38.29 -2.31 -23.70
N GLN A 163 37.08 -1.79 -23.86
CA GLN A 163 36.70 -0.55 -23.21
C GLN A 163 36.42 -0.78 -21.72
N ARG A 164 37.36 -0.35 -20.85
CA ARG A 164 37.27 -0.58 -19.38
C ARG A 164 35.99 -0.04 -18.75
N TRP A 165 35.43 1.05 -19.26
CA TRP A 165 34.17 1.59 -18.76
C TRP A 165 32.99 0.62 -18.99
N ALA A 166 33.04 -0.22 -20.03
CA ALA A 166 32.00 -1.19 -20.34
C ALA A 166 31.93 -2.32 -19.30
N HIS A 167 33.03 -2.62 -18.60
CA HIS A 167 33.04 -3.62 -17.52
C HIS A 167 32.20 -3.13 -16.33
N TYR A 168 32.45 -1.89 -15.90
CA TYR A 168 31.69 -1.24 -14.83
C TYR A 168 30.23 -1.01 -15.24
N ALA A 169 29.97 -0.65 -16.50
CA ALA A 169 28.61 -0.52 -17.02
C ALA A 169 27.87 -1.87 -17.07
N THR A 170 28.57 -2.98 -17.35
CA THR A 170 28.00 -4.33 -17.29
C THR A 170 27.67 -4.74 -15.85
N ALA A 171 28.50 -4.37 -14.86
CA ALA A 171 28.17 -4.58 -13.45
C ALA A 171 26.93 -3.77 -13.02
N ALA A 172 26.80 -2.53 -13.47
CA ALA A 172 25.59 -1.72 -13.25
C ALA A 172 24.37 -2.35 -13.92
N PHE A 173 24.53 -2.91 -15.12
CA PHE A 173 23.47 -3.62 -15.84
C PHE A 173 23.06 -4.93 -15.15
N PHE A 174 24.01 -5.65 -14.55
CA PHE A 174 23.72 -6.79 -13.66
C PHE A 174 22.91 -6.36 -12.43
N ALA A 175 23.31 -5.27 -11.76
CA ALA A 175 22.56 -4.72 -10.63
C ALA A 175 21.12 -4.32 -11.05
N ASP A 176 20.93 -3.73 -12.24
CA ASP A 176 19.62 -3.44 -12.80
C ASP A 176 18.75 -4.71 -12.98
N PHE A 177 19.32 -5.82 -13.45
CA PHE A 177 18.63 -7.10 -13.55
C PHE A 177 18.28 -7.71 -12.20
N VAL A 178 19.17 -7.63 -11.21
CA VAL A 178 18.88 -8.05 -9.83
C VAL A 178 17.68 -7.25 -9.30
N LEU A 179 17.66 -5.94 -9.50
CA LEU A 179 16.51 -5.11 -9.12
C LEU A 179 15.24 -5.54 -9.85
N ARG A 180 15.28 -5.80 -11.15
CA ARG A 180 14.11 -6.33 -11.89
C ARG A 180 13.64 -7.68 -11.36
N PHE A 181 14.55 -8.56 -10.95
CA PHE A 181 14.20 -9.89 -10.46
C PHE A 181 13.46 -9.83 -9.11
N TRP A 182 13.90 -8.96 -8.21
CA TRP A 182 13.28 -8.79 -6.88
C TRP A 182 12.01 -7.92 -6.92
N ALA A 183 11.99 -6.86 -7.72
CA ALA A 183 10.99 -5.80 -7.68
C ALA A 183 10.12 -5.65 -8.94
N GLY A 184 10.50 -6.32 -10.03
CA GLY A 184 9.98 -6.04 -11.36
C GLY A 184 10.51 -4.73 -11.94
N SER A 185 9.89 -4.27 -13.03
CA SER A 185 10.33 -3.08 -13.78
C SER A 185 10.28 -1.77 -12.99
N ARG A 186 9.75 -1.76 -11.76
CA ARG A 186 9.60 -0.55 -10.93
C ARG A 186 10.84 -0.15 -10.15
N ALA A 187 11.77 -1.05 -9.84
CA ALA A 187 13.00 -0.66 -9.14
C ALA A 187 14.19 -0.51 -10.08
N SER A 188 14.07 -0.93 -11.34
CA SER A 188 15.18 -0.89 -12.29
C SER A 188 15.17 0.38 -13.13
N ALA A 189 16.33 0.85 -13.55
CA ALA A 189 16.48 2.03 -14.38
C ALA A 189 15.83 1.82 -15.75
N ILE A 190 16.15 0.71 -16.43
CA ILE A 190 15.58 0.41 -17.76
C ILE A 190 14.08 0.14 -17.69
N GLY A 191 13.62 -0.55 -16.64
CA GLY A 191 12.19 -0.81 -16.44
C GLY A 191 11.41 0.48 -16.16
N THR A 192 12.04 1.43 -15.50
CA THR A 192 11.46 2.75 -15.22
C THR A 192 11.39 3.61 -16.49
N VAL A 193 12.44 3.61 -17.33
CA VAL A 193 12.40 4.25 -18.65
C VAL A 193 11.28 3.65 -19.50
N ALA A 194 11.14 2.32 -19.49
CA ALA A 194 10.05 1.65 -20.20
C ALA A 194 8.66 2.06 -19.67
N GLN A 195 8.49 2.19 -18.35
CA GLN A 195 7.25 2.70 -17.76
C GLN A 195 6.93 4.13 -18.18
N LEU A 196 7.93 5.01 -18.23
CA LEU A 196 7.77 6.39 -18.67
C LEU A 196 7.24 6.46 -20.11
N ILE A 197 7.82 5.65 -21.01
CA ILE A 197 7.41 5.56 -22.42
C ILE A 197 5.96 5.07 -22.51
N CYS A 198 5.58 4.07 -21.70
CA CYS A 198 4.26 3.45 -21.74
C CYS A 198 3.20 4.15 -20.86
N ALA A 199 3.55 5.23 -20.13
CA ALA A 199 2.71 5.79 -19.07
C ALA A 199 1.30 6.23 -19.52
N ARG A 200 1.13 6.59 -20.81
CA ARG A 200 -0.14 7.02 -21.40
C ARG A 200 -0.91 5.90 -22.11
N TRP A 201 -0.34 4.72 -22.21
CA TRP A 201 -0.97 3.60 -22.90
C TRP A 201 -1.91 2.87 -21.94
N LYS A 202 -3.01 2.34 -22.48
CA LYS A 202 -3.87 1.44 -21.71
C LYS A 202 -3.06 0.17 -21.39
N PRO A 203 -2.89 -0.20 -20.10
CA PRO A 203 -2.01 -1.30 -19.73
C PRO A 203 -2.56 -2.64 -20.25
N ASP A 204 -1.65 -3.50 -20.72
CA ASP A 204 -1.96 -4.88 -21.11
C ASP A 204 -1.46 -5.84 -20.02
N TRP A 205 -2.31 -6.21 -19.07
CA TRP A 205 -1.89 -7.01 -17.92
C TRP A 205 -1.51 -8.45 -18.32
N ARG A 206 -0.24 -8.81 -18.10
CA ARG A 206 0.37 -10.14 -18.30
C ARG A 206 0.74 -10.79 -16.96
N ASN A 207 0.99 -12.10 -16.98
CA ASN A 207 1.38 -12.89 -15.80
C ASN A 207 2.77 -12.45 -15.30
N GLY A 208 2.87 -12.08 -14.02
CA GLY A 208 4.11 -11.65 -13.39
C GLY A 208 5.12 -12.78 -13.16
N PRO A 209 4.78 -13.87 -12.46
CA PRO A 209 5.71 -14.97 -12.17
C PRO A 209 6.49 -15.52 -13.38
N SER A 210 5.85 -15.69 -14.54
CA SER A 210 6.54 -16.14 -15.75
C SER A 210 7.56 -15.11 -16.28
N LYS A 211 7.32 -13.82 -16.04
CA LYS A 211 8.24 -12.72 -16.38
C LYS A 211 9.36 -12.56 -15.35
N GLN A 212 9.07 -12.87 -14.07
CA GLN A 212 10.10 -12.96 -13.04
C GLN A 212 11.14 -14.04 -13.39
N PHE A 213 10.68 -15.20 -13.89
CA PHE A 213 11.57 -16.26 -14.36
C PHE A 213 12.42 -15.82 -15.56
N ALA A 214 11.86 -15.11 -16.55
CA ALA A 214 12.64 -14.55 -17.66
C ALA A 214 13.73 -13.59 -17.17
N THR A 215 13.40 -12.77 -16.16
CA THR A 215 14.34 -11.82 -15.55
C THR A 215 15.45 -12.53 -14.75
N PHE A 216 15.13 -13.65 -14.10
CA PHE A 216 16.13 -14.49 -13.43
C PHE A 216 17.19 -15.01 -14.42
N VAL A 217 16.77 -15.50 -15.59
CA VAL A 217 17.69 -15.93 -16.65
C VAL A 217 18.57 -14.76 -17.10
N GLY A 218 18.00 -13.57 -17.31
CA GLY A 218 18.76 -12.37 -17.65
C GLY A 218 19.76 -11.95 -16.56
N THR A 219 19.41 -12.15 -15.29
CA THR A 219 20.31 -11.91 -14.14
C THR A 219 21.52 -12.86 -14.19
N MET A 220 21.31 -14.13 -14.53
CA MET A 220 22.42 -15.07 -14.69
C MET A 220 23.33 -14.70 -15.87
N MET A 221 22.76 -14.34 -17.02
CA MET A 221 23.55 -13.96 -18.21
C MET A 221 24.39 -12.70 -17.97
N THR A 222 23.82 -11.69 -17.30
CA THR A 222 24.55 -10.46 -16.95
C THR A 222 25.57 -10.66 -15.84
N ALA A 223 25.30 -11.55 -14.87
CA ALA A 223 26.29 -11.95 -13.86
C ALA A 223 27.51 -12.63 -14.51
N MET A 224 27.26 -13.60 -15.40
CA MET A 224 28.33 -14.27 -16.16
C MET A 224 29.10 -13.27 -17.02
N GLY A 225 28.40 -12.40 -17.76
CA GLY A 225 29.04 -11.34 -18.55
C GLY A 225 29.93 -10.43 -17.70
N THR A 226 29.45 -10.01 -16.52
CA THR A 226 30.24 -9.21 -15.57
C THR A 226 31.48 -9.95 -15.10
N ALA A 227 31.33 -11.20 -14.64
CA ALA A 227 32.44 -12.00 -14.14
C ALA A 227 33.52 -12.20 -15.21
N PHE A 228 33.13 -12.53 -16.45
CA PHE A 228 34.08 -12.74 -17.54
C PHE A 228 34.77 -11.45 -18.03
N PHE A 229 34.10 -10.29 -17.98
CA PHE A 229 34.76 -9.01 -18.31
C PHE A 229 35.74 -8.54 -17.24
N PHE A 230 35.43 -8.73 -15.96
CA PHE A 230 36.42 -8.44 -14.91
C PHE A 230 37.56 -9.46 -14.90
N GLY A 231 37.27 -10.75 -15.14
CA GLY A 231 38.30 -11.79 -15.32
C GLY A 231 39.16 -11.59 -16.57
N SER A 232 38.63 -10.94 -17.62
CA SER A 232 39.42 -10.68 -18.84
C SER A 232 40.53 -9.64 -18.66
N ILE A 233 40.59 -8.98 -17.50
CA ILE A 233 41.76 -8.17 -17.12
C ILE A 233 43.02 -9.05 -17.02
N GLU A 234 42.85 -10.31 -16.61
CA GLU A 234 43.93 -11.30 -16.47
C GLU A 234 44.07 -12.18 -17.72
N GLU A 235 42.95 -12.59 -18.33
CA GLU A 235 42.93 -13.46 -19.51
C GLU A 235 42.10 -12.90 -20.68
N GLY A 236 42.78 -12.43 -21.72
CA GLY A 236 42.14 -11.79 -22.89
C GLY A 236 41.20 -12.69 -23.72
N ALA A 237 41.14 -14.01 -23.48
CA ALA A 237 40.19 -14.91 -24.12
C ALA A 237 38.78 -14.84 -23.49
N LEU A 238 38.69 -14.53 -22.19
CA LEU A 238 37.43 -14.51 -21.44
C LEU A 238 36.46 -13.41 -21.92
N ARG A 239 36.98 -12.33 -22.53
CA ARG A 239 36.14 -11.24 -23.07
C ARG A 239 35.17 -11.71 -24.15
N TRP A 240 35.54 -12.71 -24.95
CA TRP A 240 34.68 -13.26 -26.00
C TRP A 240 33.50 -14.04 -25.42
N ILE A 241 33.73 -14.72 -24.29
CA ILE A 241 32.69 -15.44 -23.54
C ILE A 241 31.73 -14.42 -22.90
N GLY A 242 32.27 -13.35 -22.31
CA GLY A 242 31.47 -12.24 -21.78
C GLY A 242 30.60 -11.58 -22.85
N MET A 243 31.17 -11.30 -24.02
CA MET A 243 30.45 -10.78 -25.19
C MET A 243 29.36 -11.75 -25.66
N ALA A 244 29.66 -13.04 -25.79
CA ALA A 244 28.69 -14.05 -26.20
C ALA A 244 27.49 -14.12 -25.25
N CYS A 245 27.71 -14.05 -23.93
CA CYS A 245 26.64 -14.03 -22.93
C CYS A 245 25.69 -12.84 -23.14
N LEU A 246 26.22 -11.65 -23.39
CA LEU A 246 25.40 -10.45 -23.64
C LEU A 246 24.67 -10.49 -25.00
N LEU A 247 25.27 -11.07 -26.04
CA LEU A 247 24.62 -11.22 -27.34
C LEU A 247 23.48 -12.25 -27.31
N ILE A 248 23.63 -13.34 -26.56
CA ILE A 248 22.54 -14.30 -26.31
C ILE A 248 21.39 -13.61 -25.57
N LEU A 249 21.71 -12.83 -24.53
CA LEU A 249 20.73 -12.03 -23.82
C LEU A 249 20.02 -11.04 -24.76
N ALA A 250 20.76 -10.35 -25.63
CA ALA A 250 20.21 -9.43 -26.60
C ALA A 250 19.21 -10.11 -27.53
N PHE A 251 19.54 -11.30 -28.04
CA PHE A 251 18.65 -12.06 -28.92
C PHE A 251 17.30 -12.37 -28.27
N PHE A 252 17.30 -12.94 -27.06
CA PHE A 252 16.05 -13.28 -26.37
C PHE A 252 15.27 -12.06 -25.90
N ALA A 253 15.95 -11.00 -25.43
CA ALA A 253 15.30 -9.73 -25.09
C ALA A 253 14.68 -9.07 -26.35
N GLY A 254 15.33 -9.20 -27.50
CA GLY A 254 14.84 -8.75 -28.80
C GLY A 254 13.58 -9.49 -29.25
N LEU A 255 13.52 -10.82 -29.08
CA LEU A 255 12.30 -11.60 -29.38
C LEU A 255 11.10 -11.12 -28.54
N GLU A 256 11.32 -10.81 -27.27
CA GLU A 256 10.27 -10.28 -26.39
C GLU A 256 9.88 -8.85 -26.77
N GLY A 257 10.85 -7.99 -27.07
CA GLY A 257 10.59 -6.60 -27.44
C GLY A 257 9.90 -6.43 -28.79
N PHE A 258 10.44 -7.05 -29.83
CA PHE A 258 10.01 -6.85 -31.22
C PHE A 258 8.89 -7.81 -31.65
N LEU A 259 8.91 -9.07 -31.22
CA LEU A 259 8.00 -10.12 -31.71
C LEU A 259 6.93 -10.56 -30.70
N ASP A 260 6.88 -9.94 -29.50
CA ASP A 260 6.01 -10.34 -28.37
C ASP A 260 6.20 -11.82 -27.97
N PHE A 261 7.37 -12.39 -28.24
CA PHE A 261 7.72 -13.77 -27.89
C PHE A 261 8.67 -13.82 -26.70
N CYS A 262 8.17 -14.26 -25.55
CA CYS A 262 8.97 -14.42 -24.34
C CYS A 262 9.38 -15.89 -24.13
N ALA A 263 10.64 -16.21 -24.40
CA ALA A 263 11.19 -17.56 -24.21
C ALA A 263 11.04 -18.05 -22.76
N GLY A 264 11.21 -17.16 -21.76
CA GLY A 264 10.99 -17.49 -20.36
C GLY A 264 9.53 -17.87 -20.04
N CYS A 265 8.55 -17.20 -20.65
CA CYS A 265 7.14 -17.58 -20.48
C CYS A 265 6.83 -18.94 -21.12
N TRP A 266 7.43 -19.23 -22.28
CA TRP A 266 7.29 -20.52 -22.96
C TRP A 266 7.86 -21.66 -22.10
N MET A 267 9.08 -21.49 -21.57
CA MET A 267 9.69 -22.46 -20.64
C MET A 267 8.88 -22.64 -19.36
N PHE A 268 8.36 -21.54 -18.80
CA PHE A 268 7.52 -21.58 -17.60
C PHE A 268 6.21 -22.35 -17.85
N SER A 269 5.60 -22.19 -19.03
CA SER A 269 4.42 -22.97 -19.42
C SER A 269 4.71 -24.46 -19.52
N ILE A 270 5.91 -24.85 -19.98
CA ILE A 270 6.33 -26.27 -20.00
C ILE A 270 6.49 -26.78 -18.57
N ALA A 271 7.11 -26.00 -17.68
CA ALA A 271 7.30 -26.37 -16.28
C ALA A 271 5.96 -26.62 -15.54
N ILE A 272 4.92 -25.84 -15.85
CA ILE A 272 3.56 -26.09 -15.36
C ILE A 272 3.02 -27.42 -15.89
N ARG A 273 3.11 -27.69 -17.20
CA ARG A 273 2.63 -28.95 -17.81
C ARG A 273 3.34 -30.19 -17.28
N LEU A 274 4.62 -30.04 -16.90
CA LEU A 274 5.42 -31.10 -16.28
C LEU A 274 5.18 -31.23 -14.76
N GLY A 275 4.33 -30.39 -14.16
CA GLY A 275 4.03 -30.40 -12.72
C GLY A 275 5.15 -29.86 -11.82
N LEU A 276 6.18 -29.22 -12.39
CA LEU A 276 7.28 -28.60 -11.63
C LEU A 276 6.86 -27.29 -10.95
N VAL A 277 5.84 -26.62 -11.48
CA VAL A 277 5.25 -25.39 -10.95
C VAL A 277 3.75 -25.59 -10.71
N ARG A 278 3.24 -25.18 -9.55
CA ARG A 278 1.82 -25.32 -9.20
C ARG A 278 0.95 -24.33 -10.00
N ASP A 279 -0.15 -24.81 -10.57
CA ASP A 279 -1.15 -24.02 -11.32
C ASP A 279 -1.69 -22.81 -10.54
N SER A 280 -1.75 -22.91 -9.20
CA SER A 280 -2.16 -21.82 -8.31
C SER A 280 -1.45 -20.48 -8.57
N VAL A 281 -0.20 -20.52 -9.07
CA VAL A 281 0.59 -19.32 -9.40
C VAL A 281 -0.03 -18.55 -10.58
N TYR A 282 -0.69 -19.24 -11.51
CA TYR A 282 -1.37 -18.63 -12.65
C TYR A 282 -2.74 -18.06 -12.28
N HIS A 283 -3.48 -18.73 -11.39
CA HIS A 283 -4.82 -18.28 -10.95
C HIS A 283 -4.81 -16.91 -10.27
N VAL A 284 -3.75 -16.58 -9.49
CA VAL A 284 -3.61 -15.25 -8.86
C VAL A 284 -3.68 -14.12 -9.88
N HIS A 285 -2.98 -14.27 -11.02
CA HIS A 285 -2.99 -13.27 -12.09
C HIS A 285 -4.38 -13.06 -12.70
N VAL A 286 -5.12 -14.15 -12.95
CA VAL A 286 -6.46 -14.10 -13.55
C VAL A 286 -7.42 -13.32 -12.65
N HIS A 287 -7.36 -13.54 -11.33
CA HIS A 287 -8.21 -12.84 -10.36
C HIS A 287 -7.84 -11.35 -10.19
N GLU A 288 -6.55 -10.99 -10.26
CA GLU A 288 -6.11 -9.61 -10.08
C GLU A 288 -6.30 -8.72 -11.32
N LYS A 289 -6.29 -9.30 -12.53
CA LYS A 289 -6.37 -8.57 -13.80
C LYS A 289 -7.53 -7.56 -13.87
N GLY A 290 -8.72 -7.98 -13.46
CA GLY A 290 -9.91 -7.11 -13.45
C GLY A 290 -9.79 -5.93 -12.49
N SER A 291 -9.33 -6.19 -11.26
CA SER A 291 -9.11 -5.17 -10.22
C SER A 291 -8.07 -4.13 -10.65
N GLN A 292 -6.96 -4.59 -11.25
CA GLN A 292 -5.90 -3.69 -11.74
C GLN A 292 -6.39 -2.80 -12.89
N MET A 293 -7.23 -3.32 -13.78
CA MET A 293 -7.86 -2.53 -14.85
C MET A 293 -8.86 -1.51 -14.30
N ALA A 294 -9.72 -1.91 -13.35
CA ALA A 294 -10.67 -1.00 -12.71
C ALA A 294 -9.98 0.14 -11.95
N ALA A 295 -8.88 -0.18 -11.25
CA ALA A 295 -8.04 0.83 -10.59
C ALA A 295 -7.44 1.80 -11.61
N TRP A 296 -6.87 1.30 -12.73
CA TRP A 296 -6.32 2.15 -13.78
C TRP A 296 -7.39 3.10 -14.36
N MET A 297 -8.58 2.59 -14.68
CA MET A 297 -9.71 3.40 -15.17
C MET A 297 -10.09 4.48 -14.16
N PHE A 298 -10.22 4.16 -12.86
CA PHE A 298 -10.54 5.16 -11.85
C PHE A 298 -9.53 6.33 -11.80
N TYR A 299 -8.24 6.04 -11.96
CA TYR A 299 -7.21 7.09 -11.91
C TYR A 299 -7.10 7.89 -13.22
N HIS A 300 -7.48 7.33 -14.38
CA HIS A 300 -7.22 7.93 -15.70
C HIS A 300 -8.48 8.43 -16.42
N THR A 301 -9.63 7.79 -16.24
CA THR A 301 -10.93 8.26 -16.73
C THR A 301 -11.68 8.90 -15.57
N ASN A 302 -11.67 10.23 -15.49
CA ASN A 302 -12.57 10.96 -14.60
C ASN A 302 -14.00 10.54 -14.96
N TYR A 303 -14.65 9.71 -14.14
CA TYR A 303 -16.10 9.55 -14.22
C TYR A 303 -16.70 10.93 -13.98
N GLY A 304 -17.23 11.54 -15.05
CA GLY A 304 -17.88 12.85 -15.01
C GLY A 304 -19.20 12.72 -14.27
N LEU A 305 -19.16 12.87 -12.95
CA LEU A 305 -20.35 13.26 -12.21
C LEU A 305 -20.67 14.69 -12.64
N GLY A 306 -21.90 14.91 -13.11
CA GLY A 306 -22.39 16.21 -13.56
C GLY A 306 -22.35 17.27 -12.45
N GLU A 307 -22.57 18.53 -12.82
CA GLU A 307 -22.62 19.62 -11.85
C GLU A 307 -23.76 19.41 -10.83
N PRO A 308 -23.52 19.70 -9.53
CA PRO A 308 -24.52 19.45 -8.50
C PRO A 308 -25.68 20.47 -8.58
N GLU A 309 -26.91 19.95 -8.64
CA GLU A 309 -28.12 20.75 -8.47
C GLU A 309 -28.38 21.07 -6.99
N GLU A 310 -28.84 22.29 -6.71
CA GLU A 310 -29.31 22.68 -5.38
C GLU A 310 -30.77 22.22 -5.21
N LYS A 311 -31.01 21.27 -4.30
CA LYS A 311 -32.36 20.75 -4.01
C LYS A 311 -32.82 21.25 -2.64
N VAL A 312 -33.78 22.17 -2.65
CA VAL A 312 -34.42 22.66 -1.42
C VAL A 312 -35.57 21.71 -1.04
N HIS A 313 -35.40 20.95 0.04
CA HIS A 313 -36.49 20.17 0.62
C HIS A 313 -37.28 21.07 1.58
N ARG A 314 -38.51 21.44 1.18
CA ARG A 314 -39.46 22.16 2.04
C ARG A 314 -40.28 21.16 2.83
N VAL A 315 -40.41 21.35 4.14
CA VAL A 315 -41.44 20.67 4.92
C VAL A 315 -42.80 21.24 4.46
N ARG A 316 -43.72 20.35 4.06
CA ARG A 316 -45.01 20.75 3.47
C ARG A 316 -45.83 21.55 4.50
N GLY A 317 -46.11 22.82 4.21
CA GLY A 317 -47.03 23.65 5.01
C GLY A 317 -46.42 24.72 5.94
N HIS A 318 -45.09 24.89 5.96
CA HIS A 318 -44.43 25.94 6.75
C HIS A 318 -43.81 27.05 5.87
N ALA A 319 -43.82 28.30 6.37
CA ALA A 319 -43.05 29.41 5.79
C ALA A 319 -41.55 29.21 6.03
N GLU A 320 -40.71 29.84 5.20
CA GLU A 320 -39.24 29.69 5.23
C GLU A 320 -38.72 29.86 6.68
N SER A 321 -38.20 28.78 7.27
CA SER A 321 -37.76 28.75 8.67
C SER A 321 -36.27 28.44 8.79
N GLU A 322 -35.65 28.79 9.91
CA GLU A 322 -34.25 28.47 10.22
C GLU A 322 -33.97 26.94 10.23
N VAL A 323 -35.02 26.13 10.26
CA VAL A 323 -35.00 24.65 10.28
C VAL A 323 -35.12 24.04 8.87
N ASP A 324 -35.43 24.84 7.83
CA ASP A 324 -35.50 24.33 6.46
C ASP A 324 -34.14 23.80 5.99
N ALA A 325 -34.10 22.53 5.62
CA ALA A 325 -32.90 21.87 5.13
C ALA A 325 -32.58 22.37 3.72
N LYS A 326 -31.94 23.55 3.62
CA LYS A 326 -31.24 24.00 2.42
C LYS A 326 -30.08 23.04 2.17
N TYR A 327 -30.35 22.03 1.36
CA TYR A 327 -29.38 21.02 1.02
C TYR A 327 -28.83 21.26 -0.38
N LYS A 328 -27.59 21.70 -0.44
CA LYS A 328 -26.80 21.56 -1.66
C LYS A 328 -26.43 20.09 -1.77
N VAL A 329 -26.82 19.37 -2.84
CA VAL A 329 -26.36 18.01 -3.08
C VAL A 329 -24.84 18.02 -3.02
N LYS A 330 -24.28 17.41 -1.98
CA LYS A 330 -22.85 17.39 -1.77
C LYS A 330 -22.41 15.98 -2.03
N THR A 331 -22.13 15.71 -3.31
CA THR A 331 -21.31 14.57 -3.72
C THR A 331 -20.13 14.50 -2.75
N GLU A 332 -20.08 13.40 -2.03
CA GLU A 332 -19.19 13.18 -0.89
C GLU A 332 -17.70 13.36 -1.27
N GLU A 333 -17.42 13.28 -2.57
CA GLU A 333 -16.13 13.46 -3.22
C GLU A 333 -15.89 14.87 -3.83
N HIS A 334 -16.85 15.82 -3.82
CA HIS A 334 -16.67 17.17 -4.41
C HIS A 334 -16.74 18.35 -3.44
N ARG A 335 -17.01 18.12 -2.14
CA ARG A 335 -16.51 19.06 -1.10
C ARG A 335 -14.99 18.98 -0.87
N LEU A 336 -14.27 18.25 -1.73
CA LEU A 336 -12.82 18.38 -1.90
C LEU A 336 -12.37 19.74 -2.47
N ASN A 337 -13.30 20.69 -2.74
CA ASN A 337 -12.99 22.03 -3.31
C ASN A 337 -13.53 23.24 -2.51
N GLY A 338 -13.92 23.08 -1.23
CA GLY A 338 -14.26 24.23 -0.38
C GLY A 338 -13.01 25.05 -0.04
N PHE A 339 -12.61 25.97 -0.93
CA PHE A 339 -11.47 26.85 -0.72
C PHE A 339 -11.66 27.69 0.54
N GLY A 340 -10.84 27.42 1.56
CA GLY A 340 -10.92 28.10 2.84
C GLY A 340 -9.52 28.33 3.41
N PRO A 341 -8.84 29.43 3.04
CA PRO A 341 -7.41 29.61 3.31
C PRO A 341 -7.09 29.54 4.80
N ILE A 342 -7.89 30.18 5.66
CA ILE A 342 -7.68 30.14 7.12
C ILE A 342 -8.02 28.75 7.68
N LYS A 343 -9.20 28.21 7.35
CA LYS A 343 -9.73 26.97 7.92
C LYS A 343 -8.91 25.73 7.55
N HIS A 344 -8.26 25.75 6.39
CA HIS A 344 -7.58 24.61 5.78
C HIS A 344 -6.08 24.85 5.52
N CYS A 345 -5.48 25.91 6.10
CA CYS A 345 -4.02 26.10 6.10
C CYS A 345 -3.35 25.03 6.97
N LYS A 346 -2.76 23.99 6.37
CA LYS A 346 -2.09 22.89 7.08
C LYS A 346 -0.65 23.28 7.48
N LEU A 347 -0.13 22.74 8.59
CA LEU A 347 1.24 23.02 9.05
C LEU A 347 2.31 22.55 8.04
N MET A 348 2.01 21.50 7.30
CA MET A 348 2.88 21.01 6.24
C MET A 348 3.12 22.01 5.09
N PHE A 349 2.28 23.04 4.92
CA PHE A 349 2.52 24.08 3.90
C PHE A 349 3.77 24.90 4.17
N PHE A 350 4.28 24.90 5.41
CA PHE A 350 5.58 25.50 5.74
C PHE A 350 6.77 24.76 5.09
N MET A 351 6.56 23.59 4.48
CA MET A 351 7.59 22.97 3.62
C MET A 351 7.91 23.85 2.39
N ILE A 352 6.99 24.72 1.96
CA ILE A 352 7.21 25.68 0.87
C ILE A 352 8.35 26.65 1.24
N PRO A 353 8.22 27.52 2.26
CA PRO A 353 9.30 28.42 2.65
C PRO A 353 10.55 27.67 3.12
N LEU A 354 10.42 26.51 3.77
CA LEU A 354 11.58 25.69 4.14
C LEU A 354 12.42 25.29 2.92
N SER A 355 11.76 24.85 1.85
CA SER A 355 12.43 24.42 0.61
C SER A 355 13.12 25.60 -0.10
N ILE A 356 12.42 26.75 -0.17
CA ILE A 356 12.97 27.96 -0.81
C ILE A 356 14.17 28.49 0.00
N ALA A 357 14.09 28.48 1.33
CA ALA A 357 15.19 28.88 2.20
C ALA A 357 16.41 27.96 2.06
N ALA A 358 16.20 26.64 1.95
CA ALA A 358 17.29 25.70 1.69
C ALA A 358 17.94 25.90 0.31
N LEU A 359 17.16 26.28 -0.71
CA LEU A 359 17.72 26.64 -2.02
C LEU A 359 18.55 27.94 -1.94
N ALA A 360 18.10 28.92 -1.16
CA ALA A 360 18.90 30.12 -0.89
C ALA A 360 20.23 29.76 -0.21
N ILE A 361 20.24 28.82 0.74
CA ILE A 361 21.49 28.33 1.35
C ILE A 361 22.38 27.65 0.31
N ALA A 362 21.82 26.83 -0.58
CA ALA A 362 22.62 26.19 -1.64
C ALA A 362 23.26 27.22 -2.59
N PHE A 363 22.57 28.32 -2.91
CA PHE A 363 23.14 29.42 -3.68
C PHE A 363 24.15 30.27 -2.88
N LYS A 364 23.90 30.50 -1.58
CA LYS A 364 24.86 31.14 -0.67
C LYS A 364 26.17 30.34 -0.64
N GLU A 365 26.07 29.02 -0.49
CA GLU A 365 27.22 28.11 -0.58
C GLU A 365 27.91 28.14 -1.95
N ALA A 366 27.24 28.52 -3.04
CA ALA A 366 27.87 28.64 -4.34
C ALA A 366 28.52 30.01 -4.58
N ALA A 367 28.00 31.06 -3.93
CA ALA A 367 28.48 32.43 -4.04
C ALA A 367 29.65 32.73 -3.07
N GLU A 368 29.61 32.19 -1.85
CA GLU A 368 30.64 32.43 -0.83
C GLU A 368 31.96 31.73 -1.17
N GLY A 369 33.09 32.27 -0.66
CA GLY A 369 34.45 31.90 -1.05
C GLY A 369 34.76 30.39 -1.09
N GLY A 370 35.68 30.03 -2.02
CA GLY A 370 36.18 28.67 -2.21
C GLY A 370 35.49 27.86 -3.31
N SER A 371 34.43 28.39 -3.93
CA SER A 371 33.87 27.91 -5.19
C SER A 371 34.39 28.77 -6.35
N ASP A 372 34.61 28.13 -7.50
CA ASP A 372 34.80 28.77 -8.81
C ASP A 372 33.46 28.94 -9.56
N LEU A 373 32.34 28.65 -8.89
CA LEU A 373 30.98 28.81 -9.41
C LEU A 373 30.62 30.31 -9.40
N GLU A 374 30.43 30.90 -10.57
CA GLU A 374 30.09 32.32 -10.76
C GLU A 374 28.62 32.63 -10.39
N VAL A 375 28.24 32.43 -9.13
CA VAL A 375 26.90 32.76 -8.61
C VAL A 375 26.95 34.11 -7.89
N ASP A 376 26.10 35.04 -8.30
CA ASP A 376 26.03 36.38 -7.70
C ASP A 376 25.26 36.39 -6.37
N ASP A 377 25.72 37.22 -5.42
CA ASP A 377 25.13 37.37 -4.09
C ASP A 377 23.67 37.82 -4.12
N THR A 378 23.24 38.58 -5.13
CA THR A 378 21.84 39.00 -5.23
C THR A 378 20.89 37.82 -5.40
N THR A 379 21.39 36.70 -5.95
CA THR A 379 20.60 35.49 -6.21
C THR A 379 20.07 34.90 -4.90
N TRP A 380 20.96 34.61 -3.96
CA TRP A 380 20.58 33.93 -2.73
C TRP A 380 19.80 34.88 -1.80
N HIS A 381 20.12 36.17 -1.78
CA HIS A 381 19.34 37.19 -1.07
C HIS A 381 17.88 37.25 -1.56
N THR A 382 17.68 37.27 -2.88
CA THR A 382 16.35 37.35 -3.48
C THR A 382 15.52 36.10 -3.16
N VAL A 383 16.11 34.91 -3.30
CA VAL A 383 15.45 33.65 -2.96
C VAL A 383 15.12 33.58 -1.46
N GLY A 384 16.02 34.05 -0.60
CA GLY A 384 15.80 34.14 0.85
C GLY A 384 14.64 35.07 1.23
N LEU A 385 14.52 36.24 0.59
CA LEU A 385 13.40 37.17 0.80
C LEU A 385 12.06 36.57 0.36
N ILE A 386 12.03 35.83 -0.75
CA ILE A 386 10.82 35.12 -1.21
C ILE A 386 10.40 34.06 -0.17
N ALA A 387 11.36 33.33 0.40
CA ALA A 387 11.09 32.36 1.47
C ALA A 387 10.50 33.04 2.71
N ALA A 388 11.09 34.16 3.16
CA ALA A 388 10.62 34.92 4.31
C ALA A 388 9.20 35.49 4.09
N GLY A 389 8.92 36.07 2.91
CA GLY A 389 7.59 36.56 2.56
C GLY A 389 6.53 35.46 2.54
N THR A 390 6.87 34.30 1.97
CA THR A 390 5.97 33.13 1.95
C THR A 390 5.70 32.59 3.36
N TRP A 391 6.74 32.52 4.20
CA TRP A 391 6.62 32.13 5.60
C TRP A 391 5.69 33.07 6.37
N PHE A 392 5.84 34.38 6.19
CA PHE A 392 5.00 35.38 6.86
C PHE A 392 3.51 35.22 6.52
N VAL A 393 3.18 35.03 5.25
CA VAL A 393 1.79 34.79 4.81
C VAL A 393 1.20 33.55 5.48
N LEU A 394 1.93 32.44 5.48
CA LEU A 394 1.48 31.19 6.12
C LEU A 394 1.39 31.32 7.64
N ALA A 395 2.31 32.04 8.28
CA ALA A 395 2.29 32.33 9.72
C ALA A 395 1.03 33.08 10.11
N VAL A 396 0.68 34.15 9.39
CA VAL A 396 -0.56 34.91 9.63
C VAL A 396 -1.80 34.03 9.45
N LEU A 397 -1.86 33.21 8.40
CA LEU A 397 -2.99 32.30 8.16
C LEU A 397 -3.11 31.24 9.26
N THR A 398 -2.00 30.66 9.71
CA THR A 398 -2.00 29.64 10.78
C THR A 398 -2.30 30.25 12.15
N MET A 399 -1.85 31.48 12.42
CA MET A 399 -2.25 32.22 13.63
C MET A 399 -3.75 32.52 13.62
N ALA A 400 -4.30 33.00 12.51
CA ALA A 400 -5.74 33.19 12.36
C ALA A 400 -6.50 31.87 12.54
N ARG A 401 -5.96 30.75 12.01
CA ARG A 401 -6.52 29.42 12.20
C ARG A 401 -6.49 28.99 13.67
N ALA A 402 -5.44 29.32 14.41
CA ALA A 402 -5.31 28.98 15.84
C ALA A 402 -6.37 29.69 16.67
N VAL A 403 -6.64 30.96 16.36
CA VAL A 403 -7.65 31.77 17.06
C VAL A 403 -9.07 31.34 16.67
N MET A 404 -9.35 31.18 15.37
CA MET A 404 -10.71 30.91 14.89
C MET A 404 -11.12 29.43 14.98
N TYR A 405 -10.16 28.50 14.89
CA TYR A 405 -10.41 27.05 14.82
C TYR A 405 -9.42 26.25 15.69
N PRO A 406 -9.29 26.53 16.99
CA PRO A 406 -8.28 25.92 17.85
C PRO A 406 -8.37 24.38 17.87
N HIS A 407 -9.58 23.82 17.95
CA HIS A 407 -9.81 22.37 17.93
C HIS A 407 -9.19 21.66 16.72
N LYS A 408 -9.12 22.33 15.55
CA LYS A 408 -8.54 21.76 14.34
C LYS A 408 -7.03 21.74 14.37
N ILE A 409 -6.41 22.73 15.00
CA ILE A 409 -4.96 22.74 15.18
C ILE A 409 -4.58 21.64 16.17
N TRP A 410 -5.28 21.54 17.30
CA TRP A 410 -5.06 20.45 18.26
C TRP A 410 -5.22 19.07 17.60
N THR A 411 -6.24 18.87 16.78
CA THR A 411 -6.42 17.60 16.04
C THR A 411 -5.25 17.31 15.08
N GLU A 412 -4.69 18.34 14.43
CA GLU A 412 -3.52 18.17 13.55
C GLU A 412 -2.24 17.90 14.34
N LEU A 413 -2.07 18.59 15.47
CA LEU A 413 -0.96 18.36 16.39
C LEU A 413 -1.05 16.97 17.03
N ASP A 414 -2.23 16.45 17.35
CA ASP A 414 -2.35 15.13 17.95
C ASP A 414 -2.11 13.99 16.97
N CYS A 415 -2.29 14.25 15.67
CA CYS A 415 -2.04 13.30 14.60
C CYS A 415 -0.56 12.88 14.57
N LEU A 416 -0.30 11.57 14.55
CA LEU A 416 1.05 11.00 14.61
C LEU A 416 1.92 11.35 13.39
N GLU A 417 1.32 11.41 12.20
CA GLU A 417 2.04 11.76 10.96
C GLU A 417 2.12 13.28 10.79
N ARG A 418 0.98 13.96 10.81
CA ARG A 418 0.89 15.41 10.51
C ARG A 418 1.45 16.28 11.62
N GLY A 419 1.40 15.81 12.86
CA GLY A 419 1.93 16.52 14.00
C GLY A 419 3.46 16.72 13.94
N ASN A 420 4.18 15.88 13.18
CA ASN A 420 5.63 16.03 13.00
C ASN A 420 5.99 17.30 12.24
N PHE A 421 5.08 17.82 11.40
CA PHE A 421 5.28 19.08 10.69
C PHE A 421 5.15 20.32 11.58
N ALA A 422 4.77 20.16 12.86
CA ALA A 422 4.67 21.28 13.81
C ALA A 422 6.02 21.98 14.08
N ALA A 423 7.15 21.29 13.84
CA ALA A 423 8.48 21.88 13.95
C ALA A 423 8.85 22.76 12.75
N VAL A 424 8.27 22.52 11.57
CA VAL A 424 8.68 23.14 10.30
C VAL A 424 8.61 24.67 10.29
N PRO A 425 7.58 25.33 10.84
CA PRO A 425 7.55 26.80 10.92
C PRO A 425 8.76 27.38 11.66
N PHE A 426 9.22 26.72 12.71
CA PHE A 426 10.35 27.15 13.54
C PHE A 426 11.69 26.79 12.90
N MET A 427 11.76 25.65 12.20
CA MET A 427 12.91 25.26 11.38
C MET A 427 13.21 26.28 10.27
N CYS A 428 12.18 26.90 9.68
CA CYS A 428 12.37 27.99 8.72
C CYS A 428 13.13 29.17 9.35
N LEU A 429 12.83 29.51 10.61
CA LEU A 429 13.50 30.61 11.32
C LEU A 429 14.99 30.32 11.55
N LEU A 430 15.34 29.06 11.81
CA LEU A 430 16.74 28.62 11.90
C LEU A 430 17.47 28.80 10.55
N LEU A 431 16.84 28.45 9.43
CA LEU A 431 17.42 28.71 8.10
C LEU A 431 17.54 30.20 7.81
N PHE A 432 16.57 31.02 8.22
CA PHE A 432 16.66 32.48 8.07
C PHE A 432 17.80 33.07 8.92
N ALA A 433 18.03 32.56 10.14
CA ALA A 433 19.19 32.94 10.93
C ALA A 433 20.51 32.58 10.22
N ALA A 434 20.58 31.40 9.59
CA ALA A 434 21.75 30.98 8.82
C ALA A 434 21.98 31.74 7.50
N LEU A 435 20.93 32.33 6.95
CA LEU A 435 20.99 33.16 5.74
C LEU A 435 21.44 34.59 6.01
N ILE A 436 21.45 35.07 7.25
CA ILE A 436 21.92 36.43 7.52
C ILE A 436 23.41 36.52 7.16
N PRO A 437 23.84 37.50 6.33
CA PRO A 437 25.23 37.64 5.90
C PRO A 437 26.15 37.79 7.11
N THR A 438 27.26 37.07 7.11
CA THR A 438 28.28 37.08 8.17
C THR A 438 29.40 38.09 7.92
N ASP A 439 29.41 38.69 6.71
CA ASP A 439 30.48 39.57 6.28
C ASP A 439 30.38 40.94 6.95
N SER A 440 31.52 41.43 7.44
CA SER A 440 31.71 42.56 8.38
C SER A 440 31.17 43.96 8.01
N GLY A 441 30.30 44.09 7.00
CA GLY A 441 29.65 45.34 6.63
C GLY A 441 28.68 45.89 7.68
N GLU A 442 28.36 47.19 7.61
CA GLU A 442 27.45 47.85 8.58
C GLU A 442 26.05 47.21 8.63
N VAL A 443 25.59 46.65 7.52
CA VAL A 443 24.29 45.97 7.43
C VAL A 443 24.28 44.68 8.25
N ALA A 444 25.37 43.88 8.22
CA ALA A 444 25.47 42.65 9.00
C ALA A 444 25.49 42.93 10.52
N LYS A 445 26.21 43.98 10.94
CA LYS A 445 26.21 44.43 12.35
C LYS A 445 24.83 44.90 12.83
N GLY A 446 24.03 45.50 11.94
CA GLY A 446 22.65 45.91 12.24
C GLY A 446 21.67 44.75 12.38
N MET A 447 21.98 43.58 11.81
CA MET A 447 21.08 42.41 11.75
C MET A 447 21.44 41.30 12.74
N ASP A 448 22.55 41.41 13.47
CA ASP A 448 23.00 40.43 14.46
C ASP A 448 21.94 40.15 15.56
N GLY A 449 21.29 41.20 16.08
CA GLY A 449 20.19 41.03 17.05
C GLY A 449 19.00 40.23 16.48
N LEU A 450 18.72 40.39 15.18
CA LEU A 450 17.68 39.63 14.49
C LEU A 450 18.09 38.17 14.29
N ALA A 451 19.34 37.90 13.90
CA ALA A 451 19.87 36.54 13.75
C ALA A 451 19.76 35.76 15.06
N ARG A 452 20.16 36.37 16.17
CA ARG A 452 20.08 35.78 17.52
C ARG A 452 18.63 35.54 17.96
N ALA A 453 17.72 36.48 17.69
CA ALA A 453 16.30 36.30 17.98
C ALA A 453 15.69 35.14 17.17
N LEU A 454 15.96 35.09 15.86
CA LEU A 454 15.50 34.03 14.98
C LEU A 454 16.03 32.66 15.41
N TYR A 455 17.30 32.58 15.84
CA TYR A 455 17.89 31.37 16.38
C TYR A 455 17.10 30.83 17.56
N TRP A 456 16.88 31.63 18.61
CA TRP A 456 16.22 31.16 19.83
C TRP A 456 14.72 30.86 19.64
N ILE A 457 14.02 31.69 18.85
CA ILE A 457 12.61 31.46 18.49
C ILE A 457 12.47 30.22 17.58
N GLY A 458 13.51 29.88 16.81
CA GLY A 458 13.56 28.65 16.03
C GLY A 458 13.92 27.41 16.87
N PHE A 459 14.98 27.48 17.67
CA PHE A 459 15.56 26.35 18.36
C PHE A 459 14.66 25.80 19.47
N VAL A 460 14.22 26.65 20.40
CA VAL A 460 13.48 26.20 21.60
C VAL A 460 12.18 25.50 21.23
N PRO A 461 11.30 26.06 20.36
CA PRO A 461 10.07 25.37 19.97
C PRO A 461 10.34 24.11 19.14
N THR A 462 11.35 24.10 18.27
CA THR A 462 11.75 22.90 17.51
C THR A 462 12.13 21.76 18.46
N PHE A 463 12.93 22.06 19.48
CA PHE A 463 13.33 21.09 20.51
C PHE A 463 12.14 20.60 21.33
N LEU A 464 11.25 21.50 21.79
CA LEU A 464 10.07 21.11 22.55
C LEU A 464 9.13 20.21 21.73
N VAL A 465 8.93 20.52 20.44
CA VAL A 465 8.18 19.65 19.53
C VAL A 465 8.88 18.30 19.39
N ALA A 466 10.19 18.27 19.15
CA ALA A 466 10.95 17.02 19.04
C ALA A 466 10.82 16.15 20.31
N ALA A 467 11.04 16.74 21.49
CA ALA A 467 10.94 16.06 22.78
C ALA A 467 9.54 15.51 23.01
N THR A 468 8.49 16.33 22.86
CA THR A 468 7.10 15.88 23.04
C THR A 468 6.70 14.76 22.09
N ARG A 469 7.18 14.80 20.83
CA ARG A 469 6.94 13.74 19.84
C ARG A 469 7.62 12.44 20.24
N VAL A 470 8.91 12.49 20.54
CA VAL A 470 9.68 11.31 20.97
C VAL A 470 9.09 10.71 22.23
N THR A 471 8.71 11.52 23.22
CA THR A 471 8.02 11.04 24.43
C THR A 471 6.66 10.42 24.11
N LYS A 472 5.87 11.00 23.19
CA LYS A 472 4.59 10.41 22.75
C LYS A 472 4.81 9.05 22.08
N TRP A 473 5.87 8.92 21.27
CA TRP A 473 6.27 7.66 20.63
C TRP A 473 6.70 6.59 21.63
N MET A 474 7.42 6.97 22.69
CA MET A 474 7.89 6.04 23.72
C MET A 474 6.80 5.63 24.72
N SER A 475 5.84 6.52 25.00
CA SER A 475 4.79 6.30 26.01
C SER A 475 3.65 5.40 25.53
N HIS A 476 3.49 5.20 24.23
CA HIS A 476 2.41 4.42 23.64
C HIS A 476 2.96 3.31 22.76
N ARG A 477 2.27 2.16 22.69
CA ARG A 477 2.63 1.11 21.72
C ARG A 477 2.07 1.50 20.35
N PHE A 478 2.95 1.59 19.36
CA PHE A 478 2.59 1.81 17.96
C PHE A 478 2.96 0.60 17.11
N THR A 479 2.13 0.25 16.13
CA THR A 479 2.55 -0.67 15.06
C THR A 479 3.47 0.05 14.07
N LEU A 480 4.24 -0.75 13.31
CA LEU A 480 5.10 -0.25 12.23
C LEU A 480 4.35 0.56 11.16
N ASP A 481 3.03 0.42 11.06
CA ASP A 481 2.20 1.13 10.07
C ASP A 481 2.11 2.63 10.31
N HIS A 482 2.40 3.08 11.54
CA HIS A 482 2.41 4.50 11.91
C HIS A 482 3.76 5.17 11.64
N VAL A 483 4.82 4.38 11.45
CA VAL A 483 6.17 4.88 11.25
C VAL A 483 6.25 5.50 9.85
N SER A 484 6.33 6.83 9.78
CA SER A 484 6.43 7.58 8.53
C SER A 484 7.81 8.26 8.43
N PRO A 485 8.36 8.51 7.22
CA PRO A 485 9.54 9.35 7.05
C PRO A 485 9.42 10.73 7.72
N SER A 486 8.18 11.23 7.92
CA SER A 486 7.90 12.45 8.68
C SER A 486 8.42 12.42 10.12
N TYR A 487 8.67 11.23 10.70
CA TYR A 487 9.22 11.08 12.06
C TYR A 487 10.63 11.67 12.17
N LEU A 488 11.34 11.82 11.06
CA LEU A 488 12.65 12.47 11.04
C LEU A 488 12.54 14.01 11.17
N ILE A 489 11.42 14.62 10.75
CA ILE A 489 11.30 16.08 10.61
C ILE A 489 11.60 16.80 11.92
N ALA A 490 10.89 16.47 13.01
CA ALA A 490 11.07 17.17 14.28
C ALA A 490 12.43 16.86 14.96
N PRO A 491 12.81 15.58 15.20
CA PRO A 491 14.05 15.28 15.93
C PRO A 491 15.31 15.47 15.10
N VAL A 492 15.32 15.10 13.80
CA VAL A 492 16.51 15.28 12.94
C VAL A 492 16.58 16.71 12.41
N GLY A 493 15.44 17.41 12.34
CA GLY A 493 15.38 18.83 12.03
C GLY A 493 16.19 19.74 12.95
N LEU A 494 16.51 19.28 14.17
CA LEU A 494 17.40 19.99 15.09
C LEU A 494 18.82 20.20 14.54
N LEU A 495 19.26 19.44 13.53
CA LEU A 495 20.52 19.72 12.84
C LEU A 495 20.55 21.12 12.20
N LEU A 496 19.40 21.70 11.89
CA LEU A 496 19.32 23.08 11.41
C LEU A 496 19.71 24.10 12.48
N ALA A 497 19.54 23.76 13.76
CA ALA A 497 20.02 24.60 14.85
C ALA A 497 21.55 24.53 14.96
N THR A 498 22.16 23.36 14.73
CA THR A 498 23.61 23.24 14.62
C THR A 498 24.16 24.03 13.43
N LEU A 499 23.48 23.99 12.29
CA LEU A 499 23.87 24.79 11.13
C LEU A 499 23.77 26.30 11.43
N ALA A 500 22.66 26.73 12.02
CA ALA A 500 22.45 28.14 12.37
C ALA A 500 23.38 28.64 13.47
N SER A 501 23.79 27.78 14.42
CA SER A 501 24.70 28.19 15.50
C SER A 501 26.06 28.59 14.96
N GLY A 502 26.61 27.83 14.00
CA GLY A 502 27.86 28.19 13.35
C GLY A 502 27.81 29.56 12.66
N ALA A 503 26.70 29.87 11.98
CA ALA A 503 26.51 31.18 11.34
C ALA A 503 26.37 32.32 12.36
N VAL A 504 25.60 32.11 13.42
CA VAL A 504 25.38 33.14 14.46
C VAL A 504 26.65 33.39 15.28
N GLU A 505 27.43 32.36 15.58
CA GLU A 505 28.70 32.48 16.32
C GLU A 505 29.74 33.30 15.55
N THR A 506 29.78 33.18 14.21
CA THR A 506 30.67 34.03 13.39
C THR A 506 30.31 35.52 13.44
N LEU A 507 29.05 35.88 13.72
CA LEU A 507 28.61 37.28 13.87
C LEU A 507 29.04 37.92 15.19
N GLU A 508 29.26 37.14 16.26
CA GLU A 508 29.69 37.65 17.57
C GLU A 508 31.18 38.09 17.59
N GLY A 509 31.93 37.80 16.52
CA GLY A 509 33.34 38.13 16.38
C GLY A 509 34.25 37.17 17.14
N ALA A 510 35.46 36.95 16.63
CA ALA A 510 36.45 35.99 17.14
C ALA A 510 37.04 36.30 18.54
N GLY A 511 36.30 36.96 19.43
CA GLY A 511 36.76 37.38 20.76
C GLY A 511 35.67 37.44 21.84
N GLY A 512 34.45 36.94 21.62
CA GLY A 512 33.42 36.85 22.65
C GLY A 512 33.45 35.51 23.37
N GLU A 513 33.65 35.50 24.70
CA GLU A 513 33.69 34.31 25.57
C GLU A 513 32.33 33.54 25.69
N ASN A 514 31.33 33.82 24.85
CA ASN A 514 30.00 33.21 24.92
C ASN A 514 29.92 31.93 24.07
N LEU A 515 30.39 30.81 24.62
CA LEU A 515 30.25 29.44 24.07
C LEU A 515 28.79 28.95 23.93
N ALA A 516 27.79 29.80 24.20
CA ALA A 516 26.39 29.39 24.32
C ALA A 516 25.80 28.84 23.00
N TYR A 517 26.22 29.35 21.84
CA TYR A 517 25.71 28.92 20.54
C TYR A 517 26.36 27.62 20.06
N SER A 518 27.68 27.48 20.23
CA SER A 518 28.39 26.23 19.93
C SER A 518 27.88 25.10 20.81
N GLU A 519 27.75 25.30 22.12
CA GLU A 519 27.22 24.29 23.06
C GLU A 519 25.79 23.83 22.70
N THR A 520 24.91 24.78 22.38
CA THR A 520 23.54 24.45 21.94
C THR A 520 23.53 23.74 20.58
N GLY A 521 24.43 24.12 19.68
CA GLY A 521 24.67 23.44 18.41
C GLY A 521 25.16 22.00 18.58
N PHE A 522 26.09 21.74 19.51
CA PHE A 522 26.58 20.40 19.87
C PHE A 522 25.46 19.55 20.47
N PHE A 523 24.68 20.11 21.40
CA PHE A 523 23.54 19.43 21.99
C PHE A 523 22.50 19.03 20.94
N ALA A 524 22.14 19.98 20.06
CA ALA A 524 21.20 19.73 18.97
C ALA A 524 21.71 18.64 18.02
N TYR A 525 23.01 18.67 17.67
CA TYR A 525 23.63 17.64 16.84
C TYR A 525 23.59 16.27 17.50
N GLY A 526 23.98 16.14 18.77
CA GLY A 526 23.98 14.87 19.49
C GLY A 526 22.60 14.22 19.52
N PHE A 527 21.56 14.99 19.87
CA PHE A 527 20.18 14.50 19.88
C PHE A 527 19.71 14.09 18.49
N ALA A 528 19.98 14.92 17.48
CA ALA A 528 19.51 14.70 16.12
C ALA A 528 20.24 13.53 15.43
N ALA A 529 21.56 13.40 15.61
CA ALA A 529 22.35 12.31 15.06
C ALA A 529 21.96 10.96 15.68
N PHE A 530 21.74 10.91 17.00
CA PHE A 530 21.20 9.72 17.66
C PHE A 530 19.82 9.35 17.12
N SER A 531 18.93 10.34 17.00
CA SER A 531 17.59 10.15 16.43
C SER A 531 17.66 9.66 14.99
N ALA A 532 18.55 10.21 14.17
CA ALA A 532 18.74 9.79 12.78
C ALA A 532 19.24 8.34 12.69
N ALA A 533 20.20 7.94 13.54
CA ALA A 533 20.72 6.57 13.57
C ALA A 533 19.64 5.52 13.88
N VAL A 534 18.62 5.87 14.66
CA VAL A 534 17.49 4.99 14.98
C VAL A 534 16.37 5.09 13.95
N LEU A 535 15.97 6.31 13.59
CA LEU A 535 14.78 6.55 12.78
C LEU A 535 15.02 6.33 11.28
N LEU A 536 16.25 6.52 10.76
CA LEU A 536 16.54 6.24 9.35
C LEU A 536 16.33 4.76 9.01
N PRO A 537 16.96 3.77 9.71
CA PRO A 537 16.72 2.36 9.43
C PRO A 537 15.26 1.95 9.67
N LEU A 538 14.64 2.48 10.73
CA LEU A 538 13.26 2.16 11.10
C LEU A 538 12.27 2.62 10.03
N THR A 539 12.35 3.88 9.61
CA THR A 539 11.47 4.45 8.57
C THR A 539 11.78 3.85 7.19
N PHE A 540 13.06 3.59 6.89
CA PHE A 540 13.46 2.89 5.67
C PHE A 540 12.85 1.49 5.59
N HIS A 541 12.96 0.69 6.65
CA HIS A 541 12.33 -0.63 6.72
C HIS A 541 10.80 -0.53 6.56
N ALA A 542 10.17 0.39 7.29
CA ALA A 542 8.71 0.58 7.26
C ALA A 542 8.17 1.03 5.89
N TYR A 543 8.95 1.71 5.05
CA TYR A 543 8.46 2.23 3.77
C TYR A 543 8.99 1.44 2.56
N VAL A 544 10.24 0.97 2.59
CA VAL A 544 10.86 0.23 1.48
C VAL A 544 10.49 -1.24 1.51
N MET A 545 10.61 -1.88 2.68
CA MET A 545 10.41 -3.33 2.82
C MET A 545 8.96 -3.70 3.09
N ASN A 546 8.20 -2.79 3.70
CA ASN A 546 6.83 -3.05 4.11
C ASN A 546 5.82 -2.43 3.14
N ALA A 547 4.80 -3.20 2.74
CA ALA A 547 3.76 -2.76 1.81
C ALA A 547 2.73 -1.81 2.46
N HIS A 548 2.77 -1.65 3.78
CA HIS A 548 1.81 -0.89 4.58
C HIS A 548 2.05 0.63 4.66
N GLY A 549 3.18 1.13 4.13
CA GLY A 549 3.48 2.57 4.15
C GLY A 549 2.46 3.40 3.36
N ASN A 550 1.93 4.47 3.98
CA ASN A 550 0.95 5.38 3.41
C ASN A 550 1.43 5.99 2.08
N ASP A 551 0.82 5.58 0.96
CA ASP A 551 1.18 6.05 -0.40
C ASP A 551 1.15 7.57 -0.53
N ALA A 552 0.21 8.21 0.17
CA ALA A 552 0.08 9.67 0.21
C ALA A 552 1.20 10.37 0.98
N MET A 553 2.14 9.64 1.58
CA MET A 553 3.30 10.18 2.30
C MET A 553 4.60 9.53 1.79
N ARG A 554 4.56 8.73 0.72
CA ARG A 554 5.75 8.05 0.17
C ARG A 554 6.74 9.01 -0.44
N PHE A 555 6.30 10.13 -1.01
CA PHE A 555 7.21 11.22 -1.40
C PHE A 555 8.05 11.71 -0.21
N GLY A 556 7.58 11.51 1.03
CA GLY A 556 8.34 11.79 2.26
C GLY A 556 9.61 10.95 2.38
N ALA A 557 9.81 9.89 1.58
CA ALA A 557 11.08 9.16 1.49
C ALA A 557 12.27 10.07 1.14
N TRP A 558 12.03 11.20 0.46
CA TRP A 558 13.05 12.22 0.22
C TRP A 558 13.60 12.84 1.52
N ILE A 559 12.86 12.79 2.63
CA ILE A 559 13.36 13.24 3.95
C ILE A 559 14.60 12.44 4.38
N TRP A 560 14.78 11.19 3.92
CA TRP A 560 16.00 10.42 4.19
C TRP A 560 17.24 11.05 3.56
N ALA A 561 17.13 11.48 2.29
CA ALA A 561 18.21 12.18 1.61
C ALA A 561 18.53 13.51 2.31
N ALA A 562 17.49 14.23 2.75
CA ALA A 562 17.67 15.44 3.54
C ALA A 562 18.41 15.20 4.85
N ALA A 563 18.04 14.16 5.61
CA ALA A 563 18.70 13.82 6.87
C ALA A 563 20.21 13.59 6.68
N LEU A 564 20.60 12.85 5.64
CA LEU A 564 22.01 12.58 5.33
C LEU A 564 22.74 13.84 4.83
N ALA A 565 22.08 14.65 3.98
CA ALA A 565 22.68 15.89 3.49
C ALA A 565 22.92 16.90 4.63
N VAL A 566 21.93 17.10 5.51
CA VAL A 566 22.05 18.01 6.64
C VAL A 566 23.03 17.47 7.69
N LEU A 567 23.09 16.16 7.91
CA LEU A 567 24.13 15.55 8.75
C LEU A 567 25.54 15.84 8.23
N SER A 568 25.74 15.77 6.91
CA SER A 568 27.02 16.12 6.28
C SER A 568 27.43 17.55 6.64
N ILE A 569 26.54 18.53 6.43
CA ILE A 569 26.83 19.95 6.72
C ILE A 569 27.00 20.20 8.22
N ALA A 570 26.12 19.67 9.06
CA ALA A 570 26.18 19.88 10.51
C ALA A 570 27.42 19.25 11.15
N THR A 571 27.94 18.15 10.58
CA THR A 571 29.20 17.54 11.02
C THR A 571 30.37 18.50 10.84
N ASP A 572 30.40 19.28 9.75
CA ASP A 572 31.47 20.25 9.52
C ASP A 572 31.49 21.34 10.61
N VAL A 573 30.31 21.82 11.04
CA VAL A 573 30.19 22.82 12.12
C VAL A 573 30.69 22.26 13.45
N VAL A 574 30.29 21.04 13.79
CA VAL A 574 30.64 20.39 15.06
C VAL A 574 32.11 19.99 15.12
N THR A 575 32.68 19.51 14.00
CA THR A 575 34.06 19.03 13.96
C THR A 575 35.08 20.14 13.65
N GLY A 576 34.61 21.29 13.16
CA GLY A 576 35.48 22.33 12.59
C GLY A 576 36.24 21.88 11.35
N SER A 577 35.93 20.72 10.78
CA SER A 577 36.64 20.13 9.65
C SER A 577 35.75 20.17 8.41
N PHE A 578 36.05 21.09 7.49
CA PHE A 578 35.31 21.24 6.25
C PHE A 578 35.37 19.96 5.40
N MET A 579 34.20 19.35 5.16
CA MET A 579 34.06 18.09 4.43
C MET A 579 35.03 17.00 4.95
N GLY A 580 35.09 16.83 6.28
CA GLY A 580 35.86 15.77 6.93
C GLY A 580 35.41 14.35 6.53
N VAL A 581 36.10 13.31 7.01
CA VAL A 581 35.81 11.91 6.63
C VAL A 581 34.34 11.53 6.88
N VAL A 582 33.81 11.87 8.05
CA VAL A 582 32.43 11.58 8.44
C VAL A 582 31.43 12.35 7.58
N ALA A 583 31.68 13.65 7.34
CA ALA A 583 30.83 14.47 6.48
C ALA A 583 30.77 13.94 5.04
N ARG A 584 31.90 13.47 4.50
CA ARG A 584 31.96 12.84 3.16
C ARG A 584 31.22 11.50 3.12
N LEU A 585 31.26 10.70 4.18
CA LEU A 585 30.47 9.46 4.25
C LEU A 585 28.97 9.75 4.16
N PHE A 586 28.48 10.75 4.91
CA PHE A 586 27.08 11.16 4.83
C PHE A 586 26.73 11.75 3.46
N PHE A 587 27.63 12.53 2.85
CA PHE A 587 27.47 13.04 1.49
C PHE A 587 27.30 11.90 0.47
N PHE A 588 28.21 10.92 0.44
CA PHE A 588 28.11 9.81 -0.51
C PHE A 588 26.87 8.95 -0.28
N ALA A 589 26.50 8.70 0.98
CA ALA A 589 25.28 7.99 1.33
C ALA A 589 24.03 8.75 0.87
N GLY A 590 23.97 10.06 1.13
CA GLY A 590 22.87 10.92 0.70
C GLY A 590 22.76 11.05 -0.81
N PHE A 591 23.89 11.16 -1.51
CA PHE A 591 23.94 11.21 -2.97
C PHE A 591 23.46 9.90 -3.60
N ALA A 592 23.97 8.76 -3.13
CA ALA A 592 23.53 7.44 -3.60
C ALA A 592 22.03 7.21 -3.37
N LEU A 593 21.53 7.60 -2.19
CA LEU A 593 20.11 7.51 -1.87
C LEU A 593 19.26 8.43 -2.76
N SER A 594 19.75 9.63 -3.06
CA SER A 594 19.06 10.57 -3.97
C SER A 594 18.92 9.99 -5.37
N LEU A 595 19.97 9.37 -5.92
CA LEU A 595 19.89 8.68 -7.21
C LEU A 595 18.85 7.54 -7.19
N ALA A 596 18.81 6.76 -6.11
CA ALA A 596 17.81 5.70 -5.95
C ALA A 596 16.37 6.26 -5.87
N LEU A 597 16.17 7.39 -5.18
CA LEU A 597 14.87 8.04 -5.05
C LEU A 597 14.41 8.71 -6.34
N ILE A 598 15.34 9.24 -7.15
CA ILE A 598 15.03 9.75 -8.50
C ILE A 598 14.43 8.61 -9.34
N LEU A 599 15.09 7.45 -9.38
CA LEU A 599 14.58 6.27 -10.08
C LEU A 599 13.20 5.83 -9.54
N ALA A 600 13.04 5.80 -8.22
CA ALA A 600 11.78 5.44 -7.58
C ALA A 600 10.63 6.46 -7.82
N THR A 601 10.95 7.72 -8.10
CA THR A 601 9.97 8.76 -8.47
C THR A 601 9.36 8.43 -9.83
N PHE A 602 10.20 8.11 -10.82
CA PHE A 602 9.74 7.82 -12.18
C PHE A 602 9.02 6.47 -12.31
N SER A 603 9.23 5.53 -11.41
CA SER A 603 8.55 4.23 -11.44
C SER A 603 7.11 4.26 -10.90
N GLY A 604 6.66 5.43 -10.44
CA GLY A 604 5.38 5.61 -9.76
C GLY A 604 5.33 4.96 -8.38
N TYR A 605 6.48 4.57 -7.81
CA TYR A 605 6.54 3.99 -6.47
C TYR A 605 6.33 5.06 -5.37
N LEU A 606 6.85 6.28 -5.59
CA LEU A 606 6.67 7.42 -4.67
C LEU A 606 5.34 8.17 -4.89
N GLY A 607 4.44 7.61 -5.72
CA GLY A 607 3.09 8.09 -5.96
C GLY A 607 2.70 8.01 -7.44
N ARG A 608 1.56 7.36 -7.73
CA ARG A 608 0.90 7.38 -9.06
C ARG A 608 -0.20 8.44 -9.15
N GLY A 609 -0.36 9.25 -8.11
CA GLY A 609 -1.48 10.18 -7.93
C GLY A 609 -1.23 11.56 -8.50
N LYS A 610 -2.33 12.27 -8.80
CA LYS A 610 -2.41 13.71 -9.10
C LYS A 610 -1.43 14.49 -8.21
N TRP A 611 -0.71 15.46 -8.77
CA TRP A 611 0.14 16.36 -7.97
C TRP A 611 -0.70 16.97 -6.85
N THR A 612 -0.18 16.95 -5.63
CA THR A 612 -0.79 17.60 -4.48
C THR A 612 0.24 18.47 -3.77
N PRO A 613 -0.15 19.51 -3.01
CA PRO A 613 0.80 20.40 -2.33
C PRO A 613 1.79 19.69 -1.41
N GLU A 614 1.46 18.47 -0.97
CA GLU A 614 2.32 17.56 -0.25
C GLU A 614 3.69 17.32 -0.94
N TRP A 615 3.75 17.42 -2.27
CA TRP A 615 4.99 17.24 -3.04
C TRP A 615 6.09 18.25 -2.70
N TRP A 616 5.79 19.39 -2.08
CA TRP A 616 6.81 20.30 -1.56
C TRP A 616 7.75 19.66 -0.54
N ALA A 617 7.40 18.51 0.04
CA ALA A 617 8.30 17.76 0.90
C ALA A 617 9.55 17.21 0.18
N THR A 618 9.59 17.18 -1.15
CA THR A 618 10.80 16.84 -1.93
C THR A 618 11.72 18.05 -2.15
N GLY A 619 11.22 19.28 -2.00
CA GLY A 619 11.96 20.50 -2.29
C GLY A 619 13.17 20.70 -1.36
N PHE A 620 12.95 20.69 -0.05
CA PHE A 620 14.02 20.80 0.96
C PHE A 620 15.11 19.74 0.79
N PRO A 621 14.78 18.43 0.67
CA PRO A 621 15.78 17.39 0.38
C PRO A 621 16.66 17.65 -0.83
N VAL A 622 16.08 18.02 -1.97
CA VAL A 622 16.84 18.22 -3.21
C VAL A 622 17.73 19.47 -3.09
N ALA A 623 17.24 20.53 -2.45
CA ALA A 623 18.03 21.73 -2.16
C ALA A 623 19.20 21.43 -1.19
N ALA A 624 18.96 20.65 -0.13
CA ALA A 624 20.01 20.24 0.80
C ALA A 624 21.09 19.38 0.12
N VAL A 625 20.70 18.46 -0.77
CA VAL A 625 21.64 17.66 -1.57
C VAL A 625 22.44 18.56 -2.51
N ALA A 626 21.80 19.53 -3.17
CA ALA A 626 22.50 20.51 -4.01
C ALA A 626 23.55 21.31 -3.21
N ALA A 627 23.22 21.77 -2.01
CA ALA A 627 24.19 22.42 -1.12
C ALA A 627 25.39 21.52 -0.81
N THR A 628 25.18 20.23 -0.51
CA THR A 628 26.29 19.30 -0.27
C THR A 628 27.13 18.99 -1.51
N LEU A 629 26.55 19.02 -2.71
CA LEU A 629 27.28 18.87 -3.98
C LEU A 629 28.23 20.05 -4.21
N VAL A 630 27.75 21.28 -4.00
CA VAL A 630 28.56 22.50 -4.05
C VAL A 630 29.70 22.42 -3.03
N ARG A 631 29.40 22.07 -1.78
CA ARG A 631 30.42 21.93 -0.73
C ARG A 631 31.46 20.84 -1.04
N TYR A 632 31.05 19.71 -1.61
CA TYR A 632 31.98 18.65 -2.00
C TYR A 632 32.88 19.08 -3.16
N HIS A 633 32.35 19.85 -4.11
CA HIS A 633 33.13 20.45 -5.18
C HIS A 633 34.15 21.46 -4.65
N LYS A 634 33.75 22.37 -3.74
CA LYS A 634 34.68 23.26 -3.01
C LYS A 634 35.81 22.48 -2.33
N TRP A 635 35.48 21.38 -1.66
CA TRP A 635 36.48 20.53 -1.02
C TRP A 635 37.46 19.93 -2.05
N LEU A 636 36.98 19.45 -3.20
CA LEU A 636 37.85 18.92 -4.26
C LEU A 636 38.74 20.00 -4.89
N LEU A 637 38.23 21.23 -5.06
CA LEU A 637 38.99 22.40 -5.49
C LEU A 637 40.15 22.67 -4.54
N LEU A 638 39.88 22.68 -3.23
CA LEU A 638 40.87 22.94 -2.19
C LEU A 638 41.91 21.81 -2.04
N ASN A 639 41.57 20.56 -2.38
CA ASN A 639 42.39 19.40 -2.01
C ASN A 639 42.99 18.57 -3.17
N THR A 640 42.45 18.60 -4.39
CA THR A 640 42.78 17.56 -5.40
C THR A 640 43.03 18.03 -6.84
N ASN A 641 42.91 19.33 -7.17
CA ASN A 641 43.07 19.88 -8.53
C ASN A 641 42.25 19.18 -9.64
N ARG A 642 41.29 18.30 -9.31
CA ARG A 642 40.47 17.52 -10.25
C ARG A 642 39.00 17.86 -10.05
N THR A 643 38.49 18.78 -10.86
CA THR A 643 37.22 19.44 -10.52
C THR A 643 36.14 19.34 -11.59
N GLY A 644 36.47 19.09 -12.86
CA GLY A 644 35.49 19.18 -13.96
C GLY A 644 34.21 18.34 -13.78
N PHE A 645 34.31 17.10 -13.29
CA PHE A 645 33.10 16.30 -13.02
C PHE A 645 32.32 16.79 -11.79
N SER A 646 33.01 17.21 -10.73
CA SER A 646 32.37 17.74 -9.51
C SER A 646 31.71 19.10 -9.74
N GLU A 647 32.29 19.93 -10.60
CA GLU A 647 31.75 21.22 -11.03
C GLU A 647 30.44 21.00 -11.78
N TRP A 648 30.44 20.09 -12.76
CA TRP A 648 29.23 19.69 -13.49
C TRP A 648 28.15 19.14 -12.55
N LEU A 649 28.54 18.33 -11.56
CA LEU A 649 27.60 17.83 -10.54
C LEU A 649 27.04 18.94 -9.64
N ALA A 650 27.85 19.93 -9.26
CA ALA A 650 27.41 21.07 -8.46
C ALA A 650 26.40 21.94 -9.22
N TRP A 651 26.74 22.34 -10.46
CA TRP A 651 25.81 23.05 -11.36
C TRP A 651 24.56 22.24 -11.65
N GLY A 652 24.72 20.94 -11.93
CA GLY A 652 23.60 20.03 -12.15
C GLY A 652 22.67 19.93 -10.94
N GLY A 653 23.24 19.85 -9.73
CA GLY A 653 22.48 19.85 -8.47
C GLY A 653 21.68 21.14 -8.28
N LEU A 654 22.32 22.31 -8.45
CA LEU A 654 21.65 23.61 -8.34
C LEU A 654 20.54 23.78 -9.39
N ALA A 655 20.80 23.38 -10.64
CA ALA A 655 19.84 23.45 -11.73
C ALA A 655 18.62 22.55 -11.49
N VAL A 656 18.85 21.31 -11.04
CA VAL A 656 17.77 20.36 -10.72
C VAL A 656 16.94 20.85 -9.54
N ALA A 657 17.57 21.33 -8.46
CA ALA A 657 16.86 21.89 -7.32
C ALA A 657 16.01 23.10 -7.70
N SER A 658 16.58 24.03 -8.48
CA SER A 658 15.89 25.22 -8.96
C SER A 658 14.71 24.87 -9.86
N ALA A 659 14.91 24.00 -10.85
CA ALA A 659 13.87 23.58 -11.78
C ALA A 659 12.71 22.88 -11.05
N LEU A 660 13.02 22.00 -10.09
CA LEU A 660 12.01 21.31 -9.29
C LEU A 660 11.17 22.28 -8.45
N LEU A 661 11.80 23.22 -7.75
CA LEU A 661 11.10 24.22 -6.94
C LEU A 661 10.24 25.16 -7.80
N VAL A 662 10.73 25.56 -8.99
CA VAL A 662 9.93 26.34 -9.95
C VAL A 662 8.72 25.53 -10.43
N LEU A 663 8.88 24.25 -10.75
CA LEU A 663 7.76 23.38 -11.13
C LEU A 663 6.74 23.24 -9.99
N HIS A 664 7.19 23.07 -8.75
CA HIS A 664 6.29 23.06 -7.60
C HIS A 664 5.58 24.39 -7.41
N ALA A 665 6.26 25.52 -7.58
CA ALA A 665 5.66 26.85 -7.50
C ALA A 665 4.61 27.09 -8.59
N LEU A 666 4.93 26.79 -9.85
CA LEU A 666 3.99 26.91 -10.97
C LEU A 666 2.76 26.05 -10.75
N TRP A 667 2.93 24.80 -10.33
CA TRP A 667 1.80 23.93 -10.08
C TRP A 667 0.99 24.37 -8.84
N THR A 668 1.66 24.89 -7.81
CA THR A 668 0.99 25.51 -6.65
C THR A 668 0.08 26.65 -7.09
N LEU A 669 0.55 27.52 -7.98
CA LEU A 669 -0.25 28.61 -8.55
C LEU A 669 -1.44 28.09 -9.35
N VAL A 670 -1.25 27.01 -10.13
CA VAL A 670 -2.34 26.34 -10.87
C VAL A 670 -3.40 25.78 -9.92
N GLU A 671 -3.02 25.13 -8.82
CA GLU A 671 -3.96 24.57 -7.85
C GLU A 671 -4.64 25.66 -7.01
N LEU A 672 -3.94 26.76 -6.71
CA LEU A 672 -4.50 27.95 -6.09
C LEU A 672 -5.56 28.58 -7.01
N ALA A 673 -5.24 28.77 -8.29
CA ALA A 673 -6.17 29.31 -9.30
C ALA A 673 -7.40 28.42 -9.50
N LYS A 674 -7.25 27.10 -9.35
CA LYS A 674 -8.34 26.13 -9.40
C LYS A 674 -9.15 26.01 -8.10
N GLY A 675 -8.78 26.73 -7.03
CA GLY A 675 -9.43 26.63 -5.72
C GLY A 675 -9.24 25.27 -5.04
N LYS A 676 -8.20 24.51 -5.42
CA LYS A 676 -7.89 23.16 -4.93
C LYS A 676 -6.82 23.14 -3.84
N MET A 677 -6.14 24.27 -3.64
CA MET A 677 -5.34 24.52 -2.45
C MET A 677 -6.25 24.88 -1.27
N PHE A 678 -5.84 24.59 -0.02
CA PHE A 678 -6.65 24.86 1.17
C PHE A 678 -8.00 24.15 1.21
N VAL A 679 -7.99 22.83 0.99
CA VAL A 679 -9.21 22.02 1.09
C VAL A 679 -9.09 20.83 2.04
N SER A 680 -10.24 20.36 2.53
CA SER A 680 -10.33 19.20 3.41
C SER A 680 -9.96 17.90 2.71
N LEU A 681 -9.24 17.03 3.43
CA LEU A 681 -9.11 15.62 3.08
C LEU A 681 -10.47 14.90 3.23
N PRO A 682 -10.75 13.86 2.43
CA PRO A 682 -12.01 13.13 2.55
C PRO A 682 -12.07 12.43 3.92
N PRO A 683 -13.10 12.68 4.73
CA PRO A 683 -13.28 11.95 5.98
C PRO A 683 -13.75 10.52 5.66
N PHE A 684 -13.05 9.52 6.19
CA PHE A 684 -13.54 8.14 6.26
C PHE A 684 -14.28 7.98 7.58
N ALA A 685 -15.49 7.41 7.54
CA ALA A 685 -16.32 7.17 8.71
C ALA A 685 -16.90 5.76 8.67
N ALA A 686 -17.26 5.17 9.82
CA ALA A 686 -17.81 3.81 9.88
C ALA A 686 -19.07 3.63 9.02
N ILE A 687 -19.87 4.69 8.81
CA ILE A 687 -21.04 4.68 7.93
C ILE A 687 -20.69 4.61 6.42
N SER A 688 -19.42 4.68 6.04
CA SER A 688 -18.98 4.48 4.67
C SER A 688 -19.21 3.04 4.17
N ILE A 689 -19.56 2.10 5.05
CA ILE A 689 -19.92 0.71 4.69
C ILE A 689 -21.11 0.67 3.71
N MET A 690 -22.13 1.52 3.91
CA MET A 690 -23.32 1.60 3.06
C MET A 690 -22.97 1.86 1.58
N LYS A 691 -22.25 2.96 1.31
CA LYS A 691 -21.71 3.28 -0.02
C LYS A 691 -20.86 2.14 -0.60
N LEU A 692 -20.05 1.48 0.21
CA LEU A 692 -19.20 0.38 -0.26
C LEU A 692 -20.04 -0.86 -0.62
N THR A 693 -21.15 -1.10 0.07
CA THR A 693 -22.14 -2.10 -0.33
C THR A 693 -22.79 -1.71 -1.67
N HIS A 694 -23.14 -0.43 -1.87
CA HIS A 694 -23.71 0.06 -3.12
C HIS A 694 -22.72 -0.09 -4.29
N ASP A 695 -21.45 0.25 -4.06
CA ASP A 695 -20.37 0.05 -5.04
C ASP A 695 -20.17 -1.44 -5.39
N ALA A 696 -20.43 -2.35 -4.45
CA ALA A 696 -20.39 -3.78 -4.71
C ALA A 696 -21.58 -4.24 -5.55
N ILE A 697 -22.79 -3.70 -5.29
CA ILE A 697 -23.97 -3.95 -6.12
C ILE A 697 -23.70 -3.47 -7.56
N ARG A 698 -23.17 -2.26 -7.74
CA ARG A 698 -22.73 -1.74 -9.05
C ARG A 698 -21.65 -2.61 -9.69
N GLY A 699 -20.67 -3.05 -8.90
CA GLY A 699 -19.57 -3.91 -9.36
C GLY A 699 -20.02 -5.31 -9.79
N ALA A 700 -21.11 -5.82 -9.22
CA ALA A 700 -21.71 -7.11 -9.56
C ALA A 700 -22.42 -7.09 -10.93
N GLU A 701 -22.95 -5.93 -11.33
CA GLU A 701 -23.82 -5.75 -12.49
C GLU A 701 -23.27 -6.37 -13.77
N ALA A 702 -22.06 -5.98 -14.19
CA ALA A 702 -21.46 -6.44 -15.45
C ALA A 702 -21.20 -7.95 -15.45
N ARG A 703 -20.80 -8.51 -14.29
CA ARG A 703 -20.55 -9.96 -14.18
C ARG A 703 -21.85 -10.74 -14.28
N ILE A 704 -22.86 -10.33 -13.51
CA ILE A 704 -24.15 -11.03 -13.44
C ILE A 704 -24.89 -10.91 -14.78
N LYS A 705 -24.84 -9.75 -15.44
CA LYS A 705 -25.35 -9.58 -16.82
C LYS A 705 -24.66 -10.51 -17.81
N GLY A 706 -23.33 -10.59 -17.76
CA GLY A 706 -22.57 -11.50 -18.63
C GLY A 706 -22.88 -12.98 -18.39
N LEU A 707 -23.10 -13.38 -17.13
CA LEU A 707 -23.56 -14.73 -16.80
C LEU A 707 -24.96 -15.00 -17.35
N ALA A 708 -25.86 -14.03 -17.27
CA ALA A 708 -27.22 -14.14 -17.77
C ALA A 708 -27.25 -14.26 -19.31
N GLU A 709 -26.51 -13.40 -20.02
CA GLU A 709 -26.39 -13.40 -21.47
C GLU A 709 -25.70 -14.68 -22.01
N GLY A 710 -24.72 -15.21 -21.26
CA GLY A 710 -23.95 -16.40 -21.62
C GLY A 710 -24.56 -17.74 -21.19
N ALA A 711 -25.63 -17.73 -20.40
CA ALA A 711 -26.17 -18.94 -19.77
C ALA A 711 -26.68 -19.99 -20.77
N GLY A 712 -27.18 -19.56 -21.94
CA GLY A 712 -27.66 -20.44 -23.01
C GLY A 712 -28.57 -21.57 -22.49
N SER A 713 -28.32 -22.81 -22.92
CA SER A 713 -29.00 -24.02 -22.44
C SER A 713 -28.13 -24.91 -21.53
N HIS A 714 -27.00 -24.40 -21.02
CA HIS A 714 -26.02 -25.23 -20.32
C HIS A 714 -26.36 -25.34 -18.81
N PRO A 715 -26.61 -26.56 -18.26
CA PRO A 715 -27.09 -26.71 -16.88
C PRO A 715 -26.14 -26.13 -15.82
N ALA A 716 -24.83 -26.22 -16.03
CA ALA A 716 -23.84 -25.64 -15.12
C ALA A 716 -23.90 -24.10 -15.06
N ALA A 717 -24.17 -23.45 -16.20
CA ALA A 717 -24.31 -21.99 -16.26
C ALA A 717 -25.63 -21.52 -15.62
N HIS A 718 -26.69 -22.34 -15.70
CA HIS A 718 -27.96 -22.08 -15.01
C HIS A 718 -27.81 -22.17 -13.49
N ALA A 719 -27.04 -23.13 -12.99
CA ALA A 719 -26.76 -23.26 -11.56
C ALA A 719 -25.94 -22.08 -11.01
N GLU A 720 -24.94 -21.61 -11.76
CA GLU A 720 -24.12 -20.45 -11.40
C GLU A 720 -24.96 -19.16 -11.42
N LEU A 721 -25.73 -18.93 -12.49
CA LEU A 721 -26.64 -17.78 -12.61
C LEU A 721 -27.68 -17.76 -11.49
N ALA A 722 -28.32 -18.90 -11.19
CA ALA A 722 -29.31 -19.01 -10.12
C ALA A 722 -28.69 -18.69 -8.75
N THR A 723 -27.46 -19.13 -8.49
CA THR A 723 -26.76 -18.86 -7.23
C THR A 723 -26.45 -17.37 -7.07
N GLU A 724 -25.93 -16.72 -8.11
CA GLU A 724 -25.61 -15.29 -8.09
C GLU A 724 -26.87 -14.42 -8.01
N ALA A 725 -27.93 -14.77 -8.74
CA ALA A 725 -29.22 -14.06 -8.72
C ALA A 725 -29.89 -14.15 -7.34
N ARG A 726 -29.90 -15.34 -6.72
CA ARG A 726 -30.38 -15.53 -5.34
C ARG A 726 -29.59 -14.67 -4.34
N MET A 727 -28.27 -14.62 -4.51
CA MET A 727 -27.42 -13.84 -3.61
C MET A 727 -27.65 -12.34 -3.76
N LEU A 728 -27.80 -11.85 -5.00
CA LEU A 728 -28.17 -10.46 -5.26
C LEU A 728 -29.51 -10.11 -4.62
N ALA A 729 -30.54 -10.96 -4.78
CA ALA A 729 -31.84 -10.76 -4.14
C ALA A 729 -31.73 -10.73 -2.61
N THR A 730 -30.93 -11.62 -2.02
CA THR A 730 -30.71 -11.66 -0.55
C THR A 730 -30.06 -10.37 -0.04
N ILE A 731 -29.09 -9.83 -0.78
CA ILE A 731 -28.40 -8.59 -0.41
C ILE A 731 -29.32 -7.39 -0.51
N MET A 732 -30.09 -7.30 -1.59
CA MET A 732 -31.05 -6.22 -1.77
C MET A 732 -32.12 -6.24 -0.67
N ALA A 733 -32.64 -7.42 -0.33
CA ALA A 733 -33.62 -7.55 0.75
C ALA A 733 -33.06 -7.16 2.13
N GLU A 734 -31.82 -7.57 2.46
CA GLU A 734 -31.21 -7.14 3.73
C GLU A 734 -30.83 -5.66 3.74
N HIS A 735 -30.46 -5.08 2.59
CA HIS A 735 -30.21 -3.65 2.43
C HIS A 735 -31.48 -2.83 2.69
N SER A 736 -32.59 -3.11 2.00
CA SER A 736 -33.89 -2.44 2.26
C SER A 736 -34.26 -2.54 3.74
N LYS A 737 -34.11 -3.74 4.33
CA LYS A 737 -34.40 -3.99 5.74
C LYS A 737 -33.50 -3.19 6.69
N HIS A 738 -32.20 -3.07 6.41
CA HIS A 738 -31.29 -2.26 7.23
C HIS A 738 -31.72 -0.82 7.26
N GLU A 739 -32.15 -0.30 6.11
CA GLU A 739 -32.59 1.08 6.00
C GLU A 739 -33.91 1.30 6.72
N ASP A 740 -34.93 0.51 6.41
CA ASP A 740 -36.27 0.69 6.96
C ASP A 740 -36.31 0.48 8.48
N THR A 741 -35.66 -0.58 8.96
CA THR A 741 -35.80 -1.00 10.36
C THR A 741 -34.78 -0.38 11.30
N VAL A 742 -33.61 0.04 10.78
CA VAL A 742 -32.51 0.57 11.58
C VAL A 742 -32.18 2.00 11.19
N VAL A 743 -31.75 2.26 9.95
CA VAL A 743 -31.21 3.57 9.57
C VAL A 743 -32.27 4.66 9.64
N PHE A 744 -33.42 4.48 8.99
CA PHE A 744 -34.49 5.47 8.96
C PHE A 744 -35.06 5.72 10.34
N LYS A 745 -35.32 4.65 11.10
CA LYS A 745 -35.83 4.75 12.47
C LYS A 745 -34.88 5.52 13.39
N GLU A 746 -33.61 5.11 13.47
CA GLU A 746 -32.65 5.74 14.38
C GLU A 746 -32.34 7.18 13.97
N VAL A 747 -32.33 7.48 12.67
CA VAL A 747 -32.14 8.86 12.21
C VAL A 747 -33.38 9.70 12.49
N SER A 748 -34.59 9.18 12.32
CA SER A 748 -35.84 9.88 12.68
C SER A 748 -35.98 10.14 14.18
N ASP A 749 -35.54 9.21 15.03
CA ASP A 749 -35.52 9.40 16.48
C ASP A 749 -34.60 10.58 16.89
N ILE A 750 -33.51 10.80 16.15
CA ILE A 750 -32.54 11.87 16.38
C ILE A 750 -32.94 13.17 15.67
N LEU A 751 -33.52 13.06 14.47
CA LEU A 751 -33.92 14.14 13.57
C LEU A 751 -35.37 13.90 13.10
N PRO A 752 -36.38 14.29 13.90
CA PRO A 752 -37.79 14.05 13.57
C PRO A 752 -38.18 14.65 12.20
N GLY A 753 -38.90 13.88 11.39
CA GLY A 753 -39.37 14.28 10.06
C GLY A 753 -38.33 14.21 8.93
N ALA A 754 -37.09 13.80 9.23
CA ALA A 754 -36.02 13.77 8.22
C ALA A 754 -36.13 12.59 7.23
N MET A 755 -36.87 11.52 7.60
CA MET A 755 -36.98 10.29 6.80
C MET A 755 -38.37 10.03 6.21
N ASP A 756 -39.36 10.91 6.45
CA ASP A 756 -40.75 10.72 6.01
C ASP A 756 -40.89 10.56 4.49
N ALA A 757 -39.96 11.13 3.72
CA ALA A 757 -39.94 11.00 2.26
C ALA A 757 -39.43 9.62 1.77
N TYR A 758 -38.77 8.83 2.63
CA TYR A 758 -38.11 7.57 2.30
C TYR A 758 -38.88 6.33 2.78
N GLU A 759 -39.99 6.53 3.53
CA GLU A 759 -40.78 5.46 4.14
C GLU A 759 -41.40 4.46 3.14
N LYS A 760 -41.42 4.82 1.84
CA LYS A 760 -41.94 3.98 0.74
C LYS A 760 -40.92 3.71 -0.37
N ASP A 761 -39.66 4.11 -0.20
CA ASP A 761 -38.66 4.04 -1.28
C ASP A 761 -38.34 2.58 -1.68
N HIS A 762 -38.55 1.61 -0.79
CA HIS A 762 -38.26 0.19 -1.05
C HIS A 762 -39.43 -0.63 -1.64
N GLU A 763 -40.67 -0.14 -1.68
CA GLU A 763 -41.85 -0.93 -2.09
C GLU A 763 -41.77 -1.48 -3.54
N GLU A 764 -41.18 -0.72 -4.47
CA GLU A 764 -41.00 -1.14 -5.86
C GLU A 764 -39.82 -2.11 -6.00
N ILE A 765 -38.73 -1.85 -5.29
CA ILE A 765 -37.51 -2.67 -5.29
C ILE A 765 -37.82 -4.05 -4.71
N ASP A 766 -38.51 -4.10 -3.57
CA ASP A 766 -38.81 -5.35 -2.88
C ASP A 766 -39.66 -6.30 -3.75
N LYS A 767 -40.61 -5.77 -4.53
CA LYS A 767 -41.39 -6.57 -5.50
C LYS A 767 -40.53 -7.17 -6.60
N VAL A 768 -39.52 -6.44 -7.09
CA VAL A 768 -38.59 -6.94 -8.10
C VAL A 768 -37.64 -7.96 -7.46
N VAL A 769 -37.19 -7.73 -6.23
CA VAL A 769 -36.31 -8.62 -5.47
C VAL A 769 -37.00 -9.96 -5.15
N GLU A 770 -38.26 -9.94 -4.73
CA GLU A 770 -39.05 -11.16 -4.49
C GLU A 770 -39.21 -11.98 -5.78
N ARG A 771 -39.51 -11.33 -6.91
CA ARG A 771 -39.56 -11.98 -8.23
C ARG A 771 -38.20 -12.57 -8.60
N LEU A 772 -37.11 -11.83 -8.38
CA LEU A 772 -35.75 -12.32 -8.66
C LEU A 772 -35.43 -13.57 -7.85
N PHE A 773 -35.80 -13.58 -6.56
CA PHE A 773 -35.60 -14.73 -5.69
C PHE A 773 -36.39 -15.95 -6.18
N HIS A 774 -37.66 -15.76 -6.54
CA HIS A 774 -38.51 -16.83 -7.07
C HIS A 774 -37.97 -17.39 -8.40
N ASP A 775 -37.60 -16.51 -9.34
CA ASP A 775 -37.05 -16.91 -10.64
C ASP A 775 -35.71 -17.64 -10.50
N ALA A 776 -34.84 -17.18 -9.61
CA ALA A 776 -33.57 -17.83 -9.30
C ALA A 776 -33.79 -19.22 -8.70
N GLU A 777 -34.75 -19.38 -7.78
CA GLU A 777 -35.06 -20.66 -7.16
C GLU A 777 -35.73 -21.65 -8.15
N GLY A 778 -36.58 -21.13 -9.03
CA GLY A 778 -37.16 -21.91 -10.14
C GLY A 778 -36.08 -22.40 -11.11
N LEU A 779 -35.12 -21.54 -11.45
CA LEU A 779 -33.98 -21.90 -12.30
C LEU A 779 -33.09 -22.94 -11.61
N ARG A 780 -32.81 -22.79 -10.31
CA ARG A 780 -32.04 -23.76 -9.50
C ARG A 780 -32.66 -25.15 -9.50
N LYS A 781 -34.00 -25.23 -9.45
CA LYS A 781 -34.77 -26.49 -9.46
C LYS A 781 -34.96 -27.09 -10.87
N GLY A 782 -34.41 -26.46 -11.91
CA GLY A 782 -34.51 -26.92 -13.30
C GLY A 782 -35.85 -26.64 -13.99
N GLY A 783 -36.73 -25.84 -13.38
CA GLY A 783 -38.05 -25.48 -13.91
C GLY A 783 -38.16 -24.05 -14.46
N GLY A 784 -37.17 -23.19 -14.22
CA GLY A 784 -37.17 -21.78 -14.61
C GLY A 784 -36.43 -21.49 -15.92
N ALA A 785 -36.76 -20.37 -16.58
CA ALA A 785 -36.06 -19.90 -17.77
C ALA A 785 -34.97 -18.90 -17.40
N ALA A 786 -33.73 -19.12 -17.85
CA ALA A 786 -32.60 -18.19 -17.63
C ALA A 786 -32.89 -16.76 -18.13
N LYS A 787 -33.70 -16.66 -19.19
CA LYS A 787 -34.17 -15.38 -19.74
C LYS A 787 -35.06 -14.59 -18.77
N SER A 788 -35.87 -15.26 -17.95
CA SER A 788 -36.69 -14.60 -16.92
C SER A 788 -35.80 -13.94 -15.87
N VAL A 789 -34.78 -14.68 -15.40
CA VAL A 789 -33.78 -14.16 -14.45
C VAL A 789 -33.03 -12.98 -15.06
N GLU A 790 -32.64 -13.06 -16.33
CA GLU A 790 -31.98 -11.94 -17.05
C GLU A 790 -32.84 -10.67 -17.11
N GLU A 791 -34.12 -10.81 -17.49
CA GLU A 791 -35.06 -9.69 -17.59
C GLU A 791 -35.31 -9.05 -16.21
N THR A 792 -35.54 -9.86 -15.18
CA THR A 792 -35.72 -9.39 -13.80
C THR A 792 -34.46 -8.68 -13.27
N ILE A 793 -33.25 -9.14 -13.61
CA ILE A 793 -32.00 -8.45 -13.25
C ILE A 793 -31.89 -7.09 -13.95
N LYS A 794 -32.25 -7.00 -15.24
CA LYS A 794 -32.25 -5.72 -15.97
C LYS A 794 -33.24 -4.73 -15.37
N GLU A 795 -34.43 -5.20 -15.00
CA GLU A 795 -35.44 -4.41 -14.30
C GLU A 795 -34.94 -3.94 -12.93
N LEU A 796 -34.34 -4.85 -12.14
CA LEU A 796 -33.78 -4.53 -10.82
C LEU A 796 -32.74 -3.41 -10.91
N TYR A 797 -31.71 -3.53 -11.75
CA TYR A 797 -30.70 -2.47 -11.87
C TYR A 797 -31.27 -1.14 -12.39
N LYS A 798 -32.32 -1.18 -13.21
CA LYS A 798 -32.98 0.05 -13.68
C LYS A 798 -33.62 0.84 -12.54
N VAL A 799 -34.21 0.15 -11.56
CA VAL A 799 -34.87 0.76 -10.40
C VAL A 799 -33.88 1.02 -9.26
N THR A 800 -32.96 0.10 -9.01
CA THR A 800 -31.98 0.18 -7.90
C THR A 800 -30.90 1.23 -8.13
N LEU A 801 -30.36 1.41 -9.33
CA LEU A 801 -29.22 2.33 -9.52
C LEU A 801 -29.54 3.80 -9.14
N PRO A 802 -30.69 4.39 -9.55
CA PRO A 802 -31.09 5.71 -9.08
C PRO A 802 -31.36 5.77 -7.57
N HIS A 803 -31.95 4.72 -7.00
CA HIS A 803 -32.23 4.59 -5.57
C HIS A 803 -30.96 4.65 -4.71
N LEU A 804 -29.97 3.80 -5.02
CA LEU A 804 -28.68 3.79 -4.31
C LEU A 804 -27.98 5.15 -4.36
N GLN A 805 -28.15 5.89 -5.46
CA GLN A 805 -27.60 7.23 -5.60
C GLN A 805 -28.34 8.25 -4.70
N GLN A 806 -29.67 8.19 -4.63
CA GLN A 806 -30.48 9.03 -3.76
C GLN A 806 -30.09 8.87 -2.27
N GLU A 807 -29.83 7.65 -1.81
CA GLU A 807 -29.45 7.38 -0.42
C GLU A 807 -28.04 7.89 -0.07
N GLU A 808 -27.09 7.70 -0.98
CA GLU A 808 -25.73 8.22 -0.83
C GLU A 808 -25.70 9.76 -0.80
N GLU A 809 -26.55 10.39 -1.60
CA GLU A 809 -26.65 11.84 -1.70
C GLU A 809 -27.36 12.49 -0.52
N ASN A 810 -28.33 11.78 0.08
CA ASN A 810 -29.21 12.34 1.11
C ASN A 810 -28.97 11.72 2.49
N ILE A 811 -29.28 10.44 2.67
CA ILE A 811 -29.25 9.75 3.97
C ILE A 811 -27.83 9.69 4.53
N GLN A 812 -26.87 9.28 3.70
CA GLN A 812 -25.48 9.17 4.14
C GLN A 812 -24.90 10.51 4.58
N GLN A 813 -25.23 11.58 3.85
CA GLN A 813 -24.74 12.93 4.13
C GLN A 813 -25.36 13.50 5.39
N LEU A 814 -26.66 13.22 5.60
CA LEU A 814 -27.36 13.60 6.83
C LEU A 814 -26.70 12.95 8.04
N VAL A 815 -26.49 11.63 8.00
CA VAL A 815 -25.84 10.88 9.08
C VAL A 815 -24.43 11.40 9.36
N ARG A 816 -23.60 11.58 8.33
CA ARG A 816 -22.22 12.06 8.52
C ARG A 816 -22.12 13.47 9.08
N LYS A 817 -23.06 14.35 8.72
CA LYS A 817 -23.02 15.75 9.12
C LYS A 817 -23.55 15.96 10.53
N HIS A 818 -24.59 15.21 10.92
CA HIS A 818 -25.34 15.48 12.14
C HIS A 818 -25.08 14.49 13.26
N LEU A 819 -24.63 13.25 12.98
CA LEU A 819 -24.35 12.26 14.01
C LEU A 819 -22.86 12.24 14.38
N PRO A 820 -22.50 12.32 15.68
CA PRO A 820 -21.15 12.04 16.16
C PRO A 820 -20.66 10.63 15.77
N LEU A 821 -19.34 10.46 15.62
CA LEU A 821 -18.74 9.18 15.22
C LEU A 821 -19.15 8.00 16.13
N ALA A 822 -19.32 8.24 17.42
CA ALA A 822 -19.78 7.22 18.36
C ALA A 822 -21.19 6.69 18.01
N LEU A 823 -22.13 7.59 17.67
CA LEU A 823 -23.47 7.20 17.24
C LEU A 823 -23.44 6.54 15.86
N GLN A 824 -22.58 6.98 14.94
CA GLN A 824 -22.40 6.30 13.65
C GLN A 824 -21.91 4.86 13.83
N LYS A 825 -20.98 4.60 14.76
CA LYS A 825 -20.54 3.23 15.09
C LYS A 825 -21.66 2.41 15.73
N GLN A 826 -22.47 3.02 16.58
CA GLN A 826 -23.64 2.37 17.17
C GLN A 826 -24.68 1.99 16.10
N LEU A 827 -24.90 2.86 15.11
CA LEU A 827 -25.79 2.57 13.99
C LEU A 827 -25.32 1.34 13.21
N VAL A 828 -24.03 1.26 12.89
CA VAL A 828 -23.42 0.08 12.23
C VAL A 828 -23.56 -1.19 13.08
N ARG A 829 -23.47 -1.09 14.42
CA ARG A 829 -23.70 -2.22 15.33
C ARG A 829 -25.15 -2.72 15.28
N ARG A 830 -26.12 -1.81 15.24
CA ARG A 830 -27.54 -2.18 15.12
C ARG A 830 -27.86 -2.82 13.77
N VAL A 831 -27.25 -2.32 12.69
CA VAL A 831 -27.34 -2.96 11.36
C VAL A 831 -26.82 -4.41 11.43
N TRP A 832 -25.70 -4.64 12.12
CA TRP A 832 -25.21 -6.00 12.33
C TRP A 832 -26.20 -6.88 13.10
N GLU A 833 -26.80 -6.36 14.18
CA GLU A 833 -27.75 -7.07 15.03
C GLU A 833 -29.07 -7.39 14.32
N ALA A 834 -29.49 -6.56 13.36
CA ALA A 834 -30.71 -6.77 12.59
C ALA A 834 -30.64 -7.99 11.65
N THR A 835 -29.44 -8.50 11.35
CA THR A 835 -29.24 -9.58 10.37
C THR A 835 -28.65 -10.83 11.03
N PRO A 836 -29.21 -12.02 10.74
CA PRO A 836 -28.70 -13.26 11.30
C PRO A 836 -27.22 -13.51 10.94
N PRO A 837 -26.41 -14.11 11.84
CA PRO A 837 -25.01 -14.39 11.57
C PRO A 837 -24.75 -15.28 10.33
N ALA A 838 -25.68 -16.18 10.01
CA ALA A 838 -25.60 -17.04 8.82
C ALA A 838 -25.66 -16.21 7.53
N THR A 839 -26.56 -15.23 7.48
CA THR A 839 -26.68 -14.32 6.34
C THR A 839 -25.42 -13.45 6.17
N TRP A 840 -24.83 -12.96 7.27
CA TRP A 840 -23.56 -12.23 7.22
C TRP A 840 -22.38 -13.05 6.67
N MET A 841 -22.40 -14.37 6.87
CA MET A 841 -21.39 -15.29 6.32
C MET A 841 -21.42 -15.30 4.78
N GLU A 842 -22.58 -15.02 4.17
CA GLU A 842 -22.74 -14.91 2.73
C GLU A 842 -22.52 -13.46 2.24
N ILE A 843 -23.08 -12.46 2.94
CA ILE A 843 -23.04 -11.05 2.51
C ILE A 843 -21.62 -10.48 2.52
N ILE A 844 -20.86 -10.63 3.62
CA ILE A 844 -19.54 -9.99 3.73
C ILE A 844 -18.60 -10.47 2.61
N PRO A 845 -18.45 -11.78 2.35
CA PRO A 845 -17.59 -12.25 1.28
C PRO A 845 -18.11 -11.84 -0.10
N TRP A 846 -19.43 -11.84 -0.31
CA TRP A 846 -19.99 -11.37 -1.58
C TRP A 846 -19.64 -9.91 -1.84
N VAL A 847 -19.83 -9.01 -0.88
CA VAL A 847 -19.46 -7.59 -1.03
C VAL A 847 -17.97 -7.45 -1.33
N VAL A 848 -17.12 -8.18 -0.60
CA VAL A 848 -15.66 -8.18 -0.83
C VAL A 848 -15.30 -8.68 -2.24
N ASN A 849 -15.96 -9.72 -2.74
CA ASN A 849 -15.69 -10.26 -4.08
C ASN A 849 -16.18 -9.34 -5.20
N ASN A 850 -17.25 -8.59 -4.94
CA ASN A 850 -17.90 -7.72 -5.92
C ASN A 850 -17.37 -6.30 -5.96
N LEU A 851 -16.64 -5.88 -4.93
CA LEU A 851 -15.95 -4.59 -4.93
C LEU A 851 -14.87 -4.58 -6.01
N PRO A 852 -14.96 -3.66 -7.00
CA PRO A 852 -14.10 -3.67 -8.18
C PRO A 852 -12.65 -3.32 -7.84
N ARG A 853 -12.44 -2.54 -6.78
CA ARG A 853 -11.11 -2.13 -6.34
C ARG A 853 -10.73 -2.75 -5.02
N GLU A 854 -9.46 -3.11 -4.94
CA GLU A 854 -8.85 -3.66 -3.74
C GLU A 854 -8.94 -2.70 -2.54
N ASP A 855 -8.70 -1.40 -2.73
CA ASP A 855 -8.78 -0.43 -1.63
C ASP A 855 -10.21 -0.25 -1.08
N GLN A 856 -11.25 -0.53 -1.87
CA GLN A 856 -12.65 -0.53 -1.40
C GLN A 856 -12.91 -1.74 -0.50
N ARG A 857 -12.51 -2.96 -0.90
CA ARG A 857 -12.62 -4.20 -0.07
C ARG A 857 -12.02 -4.00 1.31
N VAL A 858 -10.88 -3.34 1.24
CA VAL A 858 -10.05 -2.93 2.34
C VAL A 858 -10.86 -1.94 3.19
N LYS A 859 -11.29 -0.79 2.68
CA LYS A 859 -12.12 0.15 3.47
C LYS A 859 -13.35 -0.50 4.09
N TYR A 860 -14.05 -1.36 3.35
CA TYR A 860 -15.26 -2.05 3.79
C TYR A 860 -15.01 -2.90 5.05
N LEU A 861 -14.00 -3.76 5.00
CA LEU A 861 -13.65 -4.62 6.14
C LEU A 861 -13.20 -3.82 7.36
N ARG A 862 -12.56 -2.66 7.17
CA ARG A 862 -12.16 -1.82 8.32
C ARG A 862 -13.27 -0.94 8.85
N GLY A 863 -14.27 -0.58 8.05
CA GLY A 863 -15.50 0.01 8.56
C GLY A 863 -16.14 -0.92 9.60
N TRP A 864 -16.28 -2.20 9.25
CA TRP A 864 -16.84 -3.20 10.15
C TRP A 864 -16.03 -3.38 11.45
N MET A 865 -14.71 -3.53 11.34
CA MET A 865 -13.85 -3.73 12.52
C MET A 865 -13.68 -2.46 13.38
N ASP A 866 -13.78 -1.27 12.79
CA ASP A 866 -13.74 -0.02 13.56
C ASP A 866 -15.02 0.20 14.37
N ALA A 867 -16.16 -0.27 13.85
CA ALA A 867 -17.43 -0.29 14.58
C ALA A 867 -17.49 -1.43 15.62
N MET A 868 -17.00 -2.62 15.27
CA MET A 868 -17.09 -3.86 16.08
C MET A 868 -15.76 -4.60 16.14
N PRO A 869 -14.74 -4.05 16.85
CA PRO A 869 -13.43 -4.68 16.96
C PRO A 869 -13.51 -6.08 17.59
N GLU A 870 -14.48 -6.31 18.49
CA GLU A 870 -14.72 -7.60 19.14
C GLU A 870 -15.10 -8.73 18.17
N ARG A 871 -15.54 -8.41 16.94
CA ARG A 871 -15.94 -9.39 15.91
C ARG A 871 -14.90 -9.59 14.81
N CYS A 872 -13.69 -9.05 14.93
CA CYS A 872 -12.66 -9.08 13.88
C CYS A 872 -12.38 -10.50 13.34
N HIS A 873 -12.22 -11.48 14.23
CA HIS A 873 -11.97 -12.87 13.85
C HIS A 873 -13.19 -13.54 13.19
N GLN A 874 -14.41 -13.16 13.59
CA GLN A 874 -15.64 -13.66 12.98
C GLN A 874 -15.75 -13.17 11.53
N ILE A 875 -15.55 -11.86 11.33
CA ILE A 875 -15.55 -11.23 10.01
C ILE A 875 -14.46 -11.86 9.13
N GLY A 876 -13.24 -12.00 9.64
CA GLY A 876 -12.17 -12.61 8.84
C GLY A 876 -12.35 -14.09 8.57
N ARG A 877 -13.07 -14.83 9.42
CA ARG A 877 -13.49 -16.21 9.11
C ARG A 877 -14.48 -16.24 7.94
N PHE A 878 -15.44 -15.32 7.89
CA PHE A 878 -16.36 -15.24 6.75
C PHE A 878 -15.59 -14.96 5.46
N VAL A 879 -14.69 -13.98 5.48
CA VAL A 879 -13.84 -13.64 4.32
C VAL A 879 -12.96 -14.82 3.92
N TYR A 880 -12.34 -15.53 4.86
CA TYR A 880 -11.51 -16.70 4.57
C TYR A 880 -12.28 -17.82 3.86
N LEU A 881 -13.51 -18.08 4.30
CA LEU A 881 -14.34 -19.16 3.75
C LEU A 881 -15.02 -18.76 2.43
N GLY A 882 -15.35 -17.48 2.25
CA GLY A 882 -16.13 -17.00 1.10
C GLY A 882 -15.33 -16.26 0.03
N THR A 883 -14.00 -16.15 0.14
CA THR A 883 -13.14 -15.54 -0.90
C THR A 883 -12.15 -16.56 -1.44
N SER A 884 -11.64 -16.32 -2.65
CA SER A 884 -10.64 -17.21 -3.25
C SER A 884 -9.34 -17.21 -2.44
N ALA A 885 -8.56 -18.30 -2.51
CA ALA A 885 -7.27 -18.39 -1.83
C ALA A 885 -6.30 -17.26 -2.20
N SER A 886 -6.39 -16.73 -3.44
CA SER A 886 -5.64 -15.57 -3.90
C SER A 886 -6.15 -14.28 -3.25
N ALA A 887 -7.46 -14.02 -3.27
CA ALA A 887 -8.05 -12.86 -2.62
C ALA A 887 -7.75 -12.84 -1.12
N TRP A 888 -7.85 -14.00 -0.45
CA TRP A 888 -7.47 -14.17 0.94
C TRP A 888 -5.99 -13.86 1.20
N ALA A 889 -5.08 -14.40 0.38
CA ALA A 889 -3.65 -14.19 0.53
C ALA A 889 -3.24 -12.72 0.42
N THR A 890 -3.98 -11.95 -0.37
CA THR A 890 -3.78 -10.53 -0.53
C THR A 890 -4.41 -9.74 0.62
N LEU A 891 -5.69 -10.00 0.95
CA LEU A 891 -6.39 -9.29 2.03
C LEU A 891 -5.75 -9.52 3.40
N ARG A 892 -5.26 -10.73 3.72
CA ARG A 892 -4.60 -11.00 5.02
C ARG A 892 -3.35 -10.14 5.25
N VAL A 893 -2.68 -9.72 4.17
CA VAL A 893 -1.55 -8.78 4.27
C VAL A 893 -2.08 -7.40 4.62
N GLN A 894 -3.17 -6.97 4.00
CA GLN A 894 -3.71 -5.60 4.11
C GLN A 894 -4.61 -5.35 5.33
N VAL A 895 -5.09 -6.45 5.93
CA VAL A 895 -6.01 -6.49 7.06
C VAL A 895 -5.57 -7.58 8.05
N PRO A 896 -4.32 -7.54 8.55
CA PRO A 896 -3.78 -8.63 9.36
C PRO A 896 -4.63 -8.90 10.61
N GLU A 897 -5.29 -7.88 11.15
CA GLU A 897 -6.17 -7.99 12.33
C GLU A 897 -7.42 -8.86 12.12
N MET A 898 -7.83 -9.13 10.87
CA MET A 898 -8.99 -9.98 10.61
C MET A 898 -8.63 -11.47 10.60
N VAL A 899 -7.35 -11.83 10.45
CA VAL A 899 -6.95 -13.22 10.21
C VAL A 899 -7.45 -14.12 11.36
N PRO A 900 -8.36 -15.08 11.08
CA PRO A 900 -8.87 -15.97 12.11
C PRO A 900 -7.76 -16.91 12.56
N ARG A 901 -7.74 -17.20 13.85
CA ARG A 901 -6.75 -18.11 14.44
C ARG A 901 -6.85 -19.48 13.75
N GLY A 902 -5.72 -20.03 13.32
CA GLY A 902 -5.64 -21.34 12.65
C GLY A 902 -5.78 -21.34 11.12
N ALA A 903 -6.00 -20.19 10.46
CA ALA A 903 -5.97 -20.11 8.99
C ALA A 903 -4.54 -20.01 8.43
N PRO A 904 -4.26 -20.51 7.20
CA PRO A 904 -2.96 -20.37 6.54
C PRO A 904 -2.54 -18.91 6.41
N GLY A 905 -1.37 -18.55 6.94
CA GLY A 905 -0.85 -17.18 6.97
C GLY A 905 -1.01 -16.45 8.30
N TRP A 906 -1.55 -17.10 9.33
CA TRP A 906 -1.39 -16.66 10.70
C TRP A 906 0.05 -16.95 11.15
N PHE A 907 0.93 -15.94 11.05
CA PHE A 907 2.31 -16.01 11.54
C PHE A 907 2.43 -15.20 12.83
N HIS A 908 2.88 -15.82 13.92
CA HIS A 908 3.47 -15.09 15.03
C HIS A 908 4.87 -14.63 14.62
N LEU A 909 5.06 -13.33 14.46
CA LEU A 909 6.36 -12.69 14.63
C LEU A 909 6.20 -11.71 15.78
N TRP A 910 6.66 -12.18 16.95
CA TRP A 910 6.59 -11.62 18.30
C TRP A 910 5.32 -11.94 19.07
#